data_AF-A0A1M5Y224-F1
#
_entry.id   AF-A0A1M5Y224-F1
#
_cell.length_a   1.000
_cell.length_b   1.000
_cell.length_c   1.000
_cell.angle_alpha   90.00
_cell.angle_beta   90.00
_cell.angle_gamma   90.00
#
_symmetry.space_group_name_H-M   'P 1'
#
loop_
_entity.id
_entity.type
_entity.pdbx_description
1 polymer ?
#
loop_
_entity_poly.entity_id
_entity_poly.type
_entity_poly.pdbx_seq_one_letter_code
_entity_poly.pdbx_strand_id
1 'polypeptide(L)'
;MDVRELNRARGQLYHFLSVMFRDELPAELLAKMGGGAFFDQVLSLQDSCSIQDFCSGLNRLTSFLKTRSADEAWRQLRHDYAELFLNAGKNPAFPYESCYHNREPLVMQEPLAAVRAAYRAAGVHKSETYPDLDDHIAVELEFMRYLADQAASGEDNDQFDFLRNHLMGWSVDFCAVLTSAAPSEFYRGLAEMTMSFLFNERMYSFAAMAEQEASPAYVHILEKMAAAIATLELDPGYALIAEGAAPPAANRSVKTHCYICLGLCGQEVVVKDNVITGCKGLPGDPKGGGRLCIKGANAHNNTYSAYRLKTPLIKENGRFRKAGWDEAMAMIAERLKAMDPETVAFHRGNDFNNWCHEAVMTAYGTPHKTTHRQMCDNPARMANEKCFSEKRPWIDYANSRFILLFGINELATSAGQRKVALLKKAVNDGAKLVVVDPRRCESASLAAEWIPIKPGTDGAMAMAMCYVIVKEELYDRDFVDNWTHGFAEFKKRLLGEEDGIARTPKWAAEICGVPAATIERLAHEFAAAAPHAGANAWTGVAQAPNTVHATQALMSLNALMGCFDAPGGPSLIRKFKLASAWADDQPKPPNNAAKTKLNQGHLWSGWIPAYFEQDVEAGRLKAMVCYFGNPVMSSGSEPAMRRGMEKLEFSCGIDCFLTNTTVLCDVILPDCTYLEQSRVVADWMYESFISLGQKAIEPMYQSRTVVQIFSDLANRLGYGEFFPWQSEEEYLRNQLRNQKVSLEELKQTGFYVTDPQEFYKYKAWGSVNPPAGYGSSGSSASGKYAFINPVAEEKGLDGLPDYKSPYEDWPQLQSDDEFPMLLGYFRVLEHEHTSTYANVALMKQSGTNPVWINFVDAKRLGIGDGDQVEISSPWAVVRAKAKVTWDIRQGVLAAAGGFGGLFGLEGDPKYPHYHGFNTNVLLPPNVACKWSGTPPLKYIKTRVVKA
;
A
#
# COMPACT_ATOMS: atom_id res chain seq x y z
N MET A 1 -11.20 -56.61 2.11
CA MET A 1 -12.25 -55.60 2.28
C MET A 1 -13.19 -55.68 1.10
N ASP A 2 -14.50 -55.60 1.34
CA ASP A 2 -15.44 -55.38 0.24
C ASP A 2 -15.41 -53.91 -0.25
N VAL A 3 -16.10 -53.59 -1.35
CA VAL A 3 -16.09 -52.23 -1.94
C VAL A 3 -16.66 -51.17 -0.99
N ARG A 4 -17.65 -51.53 -0.16
CA ARG A 4 -18.26 -50.58 0.80
C ARG A 4 -17.30 -50.28 1.95
N GLU A 5 -16.64 -51.30 2.48
CA GLU A 5 -15.59 -51.15 3.49
C GLU A 5 -14.42 -50.32 2.94
N LEU A 6 -14.02 -50.56 1.68
CA LEU A 6 -12.95 -49.83 1.03
C LEU A 6 -13.28 -48.34 0.90
N ASN A 7 -14.50 -48.01 0.48
CA ASN A 7 -14.95 -46.62 0.40
C ASN A 7 -14.99 -45.93 1.78
N ARG A 8 -15.39 -46.62 2.85
CA ARG A 8 -15.31 -46.06 4.22
C ARG A 8 -13.87 -45.78 4.65
N ALA A 9 -12.94 -46.68 4.38
CA ALA A 9 -11.54 -46.47 4.70
C ALA A 9 -10.92 -45.32 3.90
N ARG A 10 -11.27 -45.18 2.61
CA ARG A 10 -10.91 -44.02 1.78
C ARG A 10 -11.44 -42.73 2.39
N GLY A 11 -12.73 -42.71 2.76
CA GLY A 11 -13.37 -41.57 3.41
C GLY A 11 -12.65 -41.15 4.70
N GLN A 12 -12.27 -42.10 5.55
CA GLN A 12 -11.52 -41.83 6.79
C GLN A 12 -10.15 -41.18 6.53
N LEU A 13 -9.41 -41.64 5.52
CA LEU A 13 -8.11 -41.06 5.19
C LEU A 13 -8.24 -39.66 4.55
N TYR A 14 -9.25 -39.45 3.68
CA TYR A 14 -9.60 -38.12 3.17
C TYR A 14 -9.92 -37.14 4.30
N HIS A 15 -10.77 -37.54 5.25
CA HIS A 15 -11.10 -36.72 6.41
C HIS A 15 -9.87 -36.42 7.26
N PHE A 16 -9.02 -37.42 7.54
CA PHE A 16 -7.78 -37.22 8.28
C PHE A 16 -6.88 -36.17 7.61
N LEU A 17 -6.67 -36.25 6.29
CA LEU A 17 -5.87 -35.25 5.56
C LEU A 17 -6.52 -33.87 5.58
N SER A 18 -7.85 -33.80 5.43
CA SER A 18 -8.62 -32.55 5.59
C SER A 18 -8.34 -31.91 6.96
N VAL A 19 -8.40 -32.68 8.05
CA VAL A 19 -8.06 -32.21 9.40
C VAL A 19 -6.62 -31.73 9.51
N MET A 20 -5.67 -32.38 8.84
CA MET A 20 -4.26 -31.98 8.91
C MET A 20 -3.94 -30.66 8.19
N PHE A 21 -4.74 -30.27 7.19
CA PHE A 21 -4.54 -29.03 6.43
C PHE A 21 -5.47 -27.89 6.82
N ARG A 22 -6.59 -28.15 7.52
CA ARG A 22 -7.63 -27.15 7.74
C ARG A 22 -7.22 -25.97 8.62
N ASP A 23 -6.41 -26.22 9.66
CA ASP A 23 -5.98 -25.24 10.66
C ASP A 23 -4.78 -25.76 11.50
N GLU A 24 -4.33 -24.99 12.48
CA GLU A 24 -3.40 -25.43 13.52
C GLU A 24 -3.91 -26.70 14.23
N LEU A 25 -3.01 -27.68 14.40
CA LEU A 25 -3.34 -28.91 15.09
C LEU A 25 -3.48 -28.68 16.61
N PRO A 26 -4.60 -29.08 17.24
CA PRO A 26 -4.74 -28.98 18.69
C PRO A 26 -3.73 -29.84 19.43
N ALA A 27 -3.26 -29.36 20.58
CA ALA A 27 -2.29 -30.09 21.42
C ALA A 27 -2.80 -31.49 21.81
N GLU A 28 -4.09 -31.63 22.07
CA GLU A 28 -4.73 -32.91 22.41
C GLU A 28 -4.67 -33.91 21.25
N LEU A 29 -4.89 -33.46 20.02
CA LEU A 29 -4.79 -34.29 18.83
C LEU A 29 -3.34 -34.74 18.61
N LEU A 30 -2.38 -33.83 18.77
CA LEU A 30 -0.95 -34.16 18.70
C LEU A 30 -0.52 -35.15 19.79
N ALA A 31 -1.09 -35.08 20.99
CA ALA A 31 -0.85 -36.06 22.05
C ALA A 31 -1.37 -37.46 21.66
N LYS A 32 -2.58 -37.55 21.09
CA LYS A 32 -3.12 -38.80 20.55
C LYS A 32 -2.32 -39.33 19.36
N MET A 33 -1.77 -38.45 18.52
CA MET A 33 -0.95 -38.85 17.37
C MET A 33 0.46 -39.29 17.78
N GLY A 34 1.06 -38.65 18.78
CA GLY A 34 2.42 -38.90 19.24
C GLY A 34 2.58 -40.04 20.26
N GLY A 35 1.48 -40.60 20.76
CA GLY A 35 1.48 -41.73 21.68
C GLY A 35 0.22 -42.59 21.59
N GLY A 36 0.22 -43.74 22.25
CA GLY A 36 -0.95 -44.62 22.31
C GLY A 36 -1.27 -45.34 20.99
N ALA A 37 -2.53 -45.75 20.84
CA ALA A 37 -2.94 -46.72 19.84
C ALA A 37 -2.76 -46.27 18.38
N PHE A 38 -2.91 -44.96 18.07
CA PHE A 38 -2.65 -44.45 16.73
C PHE A 38 -1.19 -44.65 16.35
N PHE A 39 -0.28 -44.20 17.22
CA PHE A 39 1.15 -44.26 16.97
C PHE A 39 1.64 -45.70 16.81
N ASP A 40 1.18 -46.62 17.67
CA ASP A 40 1.53 -48.05 17.60
C ASP A 40 1.05 -48.71 16.30
N GLN A 41 -0.17 -48.39 15.85
CA GLN A 41 -0.70 -48.91 14.59
C GLN A 41 0.03 -48.35 13.37
N VAL A 42 0.39 -47.07 13.42
CA VAL A 42 1.19 -46.44 12.36
C VAL A 42 2.59 -47.06 12.28
N LEU A 43 3.25 -47.34 13.42
CA LEU A 43 4.53 -48.07 13.44
C LEU A 43 4.40 -49.47 12.84
N SER A 44 3.33 -50.20 13.18
CA SER A 44 3.07 -51.52 12.59
C SER A 44 2.83 -51.46 11.07
N LEU A 45 2.23 -50.37 10.58
CA LEU A 45 2.09 -50.13 9.14
C LEU A 45 3.46 -49.90 8.49
N GLN A 46 4.40 -49.20 9.12
CA GLN A 46 5.73 -48.96 8.54
C GLN A 46 6.47 -50.26 8.19
N ASP A 47 6.37 -51.27 9.05
CA ASP A 47 7.00 -52.58 8.83
C ASP A 47 6.36 -53.38 7.68
N SER A 48 5.13 -53.03 7.30
CA SER A 48 4.33 -53.78 6.31
C SER A 48 3.93 -52.94 5.08
N CYS A 49 4.31 -51.66 5.03
CA CYS A 49 3.95 -50.74 3.95
C CYS A 49 4.85 -50.97 2.74
N SER A 50 4.26 -51.44 1.63
CA SER A 50 4.97 -51.73 0.38
C SER A 50 4.97 -50.56 -0.62
N ILE A 51 4.23 -49.49 -0.35
CA ILE A 51 4.26 -48.27 -1.17
C ILE A 51 5.31 -47.32 -0.60
N GLN A 52 6.47 -47.27 -1.26
CA GLN A 52 7.67 -46.60 -0.76
C GLN A 52 7.43 -45.13 -0.41
N ASP A 53 6.76 -44.36 -1.28
CA ASP A 53 6.54 -42.92 -1.06
C ASP A 53 5.60 -42.65 0.12
N PHE A 54 4.54 -43.46 0.26
CA PHE A 54 3.64 -43.38 1.42
C PHE A 54 4.38 -43.70 2.72
N CYS A 55 5.19 -44.78 2.72
CA CYS A 55 6.01 -45.17 3.86
C CYS A 55 7.04 -44.08 4.23
N SER A 56 7.68 -43.45 3.23
CA SER A 56 8.59 -42.32 3.44
C SER A 56 7.91 -41.16 4.17
N GLY A 57 6.74 -40.73 3.69
CA GLY A 57 5.99 -39.65 4.32
C GLY A 57 5.59 -39.98 5.77
N LEU A 58 5.12 -41.20 5.99
CA LEU A 58 4.75 -41.71 7.31
C LEU A 58 5.95 -41.77 8.27
N ASN A 59 7.13 -42.18 7.78
CA ASN A 59 8.37 -42.22 8.53
C ASN A 59 8.81 -40.83 8.99
N ARG A 60 8.71 -39.81 8.12
CA ARG A 60 9.03 -38.42 8.49
C ARG A 60 8.07 -37.89 9.56
N LEU A 61 6.77 -38.11 9.38
CA LEU A 61 5.73 -37.66 10.31
C LEU A 61 5.92 -38.29 11.70
N THR A 62 6.06 -39.61 11.75
CA THR A 62 6.29 -40.33 13.03
C THR A 62 7.64 -40.00 13.65
N SER A 63 8.71 -39.82 12.87
CA SER A 63 10.01 -39.40 13.40
C SER A 63 9.92 -38.03 14.06
N PHE A 64 9.15 -37.11 13.49
CA PHE A 64 8.90 -35.81 14.10
C PHE A 64 8.19 -35.95 15.46
N LEU A 65 7.12 -36.76 15.50
CA LEU A 65 6.32 -36.98 16.71
C LEU A 65 7.09 -37.76 17.79
N LYS A 66 7.87 -38.78 17.42
CA LYS A 66 8.63 -39.63 18.35
C LYS A 66 9.71 -38.88 19.12
N THR A 67 10.26 -37.84 18.51
CA THR A 67 11.42 -37.12 19.04
C THR A 67 11.03 -35.92 19.90
N ARG A 68 9.74 -35.71 20.15
CA ARG A 68 9.19 -34.54 20.84
C ARG A 68 8.04 -34.95 21.74
N SER A 69 7.84 -34.21 22.83
CA SER A 69 6.56 -34.21 23.53
C SER A 69 5.46 -33.55 22.68
N ALA A 70 4.19 -33.81 23.02
CA ALA A 70 3.05 -33.21 22.34
C ALA A 70 3.06 -31.67 22.41
N ASP A 71 3.48 -31.11 23.55
CA ASP A 71 3.60 -29.65 23.75
C ASP A 71 4.72 -29.04 22.89
N GLU A 72 5.88 -29.70 22.80
CA GLU A 72 6.97 -29.25 21.93
C GLU A 72 6.57 -29.29 20.44
N ALA A 73 5.92 -30.39 20.02
CA ALA A 73 5.38 -30.52 18.67
C ALA A 73 4.35 -29.42 18.38
N TRP A 74 3.40 -29.20 19.30
CA TRP A 74 2.37 -28.18 19.17
C TRP A 74 2.97 -26.77 19.04
N ARG A 75 3.91 -26.39 19.90
CA ARG A 75 4.57 -25.08 19.82
C ARG A 75 5.28 -24.89 18.49
N GLN A 76 6.02 -25.89 18.03
CA GLN A 76 6.75 -25.81 16.77
C GLN A 76 5.80 -25.71 15.57
N LEU A 77 4.78 -26.56 15.50
CA LEU A 77 3.89 -26.66 14.34
C LEU A 77 3.01 -25.43 14.14
N ARG A 78 2.64 -24.71 15.20
CA ARG A 78 1.91 -23.43 15.07
C ARG A 78 2.72 -22.34 14.35
N HIS A 79 4.03 -22.28 14.62
CA HIS A 79 4.92 -21.37 13.88
C HIS A 79 5.09 -21.82 12.43
N ASP A 80 5.28 -23.11 12.20
CA ASP A 80 5.39 -23.66 10.85
C ASP A 80 4.09 -23.41 10.06
N TYR A 81 2.91 -23.56 10.69
CA TYR A 81 1.62 -23.27 10.08
C TYR A 81 1.50 -21.81 9.66
N ALA A 82 1.88 -20.87 10.53
CA ALA A 82 1.86 -19.46 10.21
C ALA A 82 2.81 -19.12 9.04
N GLU A 83 4.00 -19.72 9.02
CA GLU A 83 5.00 -19.50 7.97
C GLU A 83 4.57 -20.07 6.62
N LEU A 84 3.93 -21.24 6.61
CA LEU A 84 3.54 -21.96 5.42
C LEU A 84 2.22 -21.46 4.83
N PHE A 85 1.19 -21.28 5.67
CA PHE A 85 -0.20 -21.10 5.21
C PHE A 85 -0.77 -19.72 5.53
N LEU A 86 -0.20 -18.99 6.51
CA LEU A 86 -0.64 -17.64 6.90
C LEU A 86 0.31 -16.53 6.44
N ASN A 87 1.18 -16.83 5.47
CA ASN A 87 2.09 -15.88 4.82
C ASN A 87 3.18 -15.29 5.72
N ALA A 88 3.40 -15.84 6.92
CA ALA A 88 4.45 -15.35 7.83
C ALA A 88 5.86 -15.80 7.47
N GLY A 89 6.01 -16.65 6.45
CA GLY A 89 7.29 -17.16 5.94
C GLY A 89 7.68 -16.54 4.61
N LYS A 90 8.95 -16.70 4.24
CA LYS A 90 9.47 -16.22 2.94
C LYS A 90 9.05 -17.07 1.74
N ASN A 91 8.68 -18.33 1.96
CA ASN A 91 8.30 -19.26 0.90
C ASN A 91 6.97 -19.97 1.27
N PRO A 92 5.83 -19.27 1.31
CA PRO A 92 4.56 -19.88 1.68
C PRO A 92 4.11 -20.93 0.64
N ALA A 93 3.36 -21.92 1.12
CA ALA A 93 2.70 -22.95 0.33
C ALA A 93 1.18 -22.67 0.36
N PHE A 94 0.65 -22.09 -0.72
CA PHE A 94 -0.75 -21.69 -0.77
C PHE A 94 -1.65 -22.93 -0.91
N PRO A 95 -2.60 -23.17 0.00
CA PRO A 95 -3.43 -24.36 -0.03
C PRO A 95 -4.72 -24.16 -0.87
N TYR A 96 -4.64 -23.45 -2.01
CA TYR A 96 -5.80 -23.15 -2.85
C TYR A 96 -5.58 -23.59 -4.30
N GLU A 97 -6.54 -24.29 -4.90
CA GLU A 97 -6.48 -24.70 -6.32
C GLU A 97 -6.24 -23.50 -7.23
N SER A 98 -6.90 -22.37 -6.96
CA SER A 98 -6.74 -21.12 -7.73
C SER A 98 -5.28 -20.71 -7.90
N CYS A 99 -4.42 -20.91 -6.90
CA CYS A 99 -3.02 -20.46 -6.96
C CYS A 99 -2.15 -21.27 -7.95
N TYR A 100 -2.61 -22.44 -8.38
CA TYR A 100 -1.85 -23.34 -9.26
C TYR A 100 -2.40 -23.40 -10.68
N HIS A 101 -3.64 -22.94 -10.90
CA HIS A 101 -4.28 -22.90 -12.23
C HIS A 101 -3.37 -22.27 -13.31
N ASN A 102 -2.76 -21.13 -13.00
CA ASN A 102 -1.82 -20.42 -13.86
C ASN A 102 -0.48 -20.12 -13.17
N ARG A 103 -0.22 -20.77 -12.01
CA ARG A 103 0.96 -20.55 -11.16
C ARG A 103 1.15 -19.08 -10.75
N GLU A 104 0.03 -18.38 -10.55
CA GLU A 104 0.01 -17.04 -9.98
C GLU A 104 -0.53 -17.12 -8.55
N PRO A 105 -0.02 -16.32 -7.60
CA PRO A 105 -0.46 -16.36 -6.21
C PRO A 105 -1.76 -15.55 -6.05
N LEU A 106 -2.79 -15.96 -6.76
CA LEU A 106 -4.12 -15.37 -6.78
C LEU A 106 -5.17 -16.43 -6.42
N VAL A 107 -6.05 -16.06 -5.49
CA VAL A 107 -7.27 -16.82 -5.16
C VAL A 107 -8.45 -16.33 -6.00
N MET A 108 -9.63 -16.93 -5.83
CA MET A 108 -10.88 -16.49 -6.49
C MET A 108 -10.77 -16.52 -8.03
N GLN A 109 -10.06 -17.51 -8.57
CA GLN A 109 -9.94 -17.72 -10.01
C GLN A 109 -11.01 -18.70 -10.52
N GLU A 110 -10.94 -19.09 -11.79
CA GLU A 110 -11.87 -20.04 -12.42
C GLU A 110 -12.09 -21.34 -11.60
N PRO A 111 -11.06 -21.97 -10.98
CA PRO A 111 -11.27 -23.20 -10.23
C PRO A 111 -12.25 -23.08 -9.08
N LEU A 112 -12.28 -21.94 -8.38
CA LEU A 112 -13.23 -21.68 -7.30
C LEU A 112 -14.70 -21.81 -7.77
N ALA A 113 -15.00 -21.29 -8.96
CA ALA A 113 -16.35 -21.38 -9.52
C ALA A 113 -16.69 -22.83 -9.90
N ALA A 114 -15.71 -23.60 -10.37
CA ALA A 114 -15.88 -24.98 -10.77
C ALA A 114 -16.09 -25.92 -9.57
N VAL A 115 -15.31 -25.78 -8.48
CA VAL A 115 -15.54 -26.57 -7.25
C VAL A 115 -16.90 -26.27 -6.62
N ARG A 116 -17.33 -24.99 -6.60
CA ARG A 116 -18.68 -24.62 -6.12
C ARG A 116 -19.78 -25.25 -6.97
N ALA A 117 -19.58 -25.39 -8.28
CA ALA A 117 -20.53 -26.06 -9.15
C ALA A 117 -20.63 -27.56 -8.81
N ALA A 118 -19.50 -28.22 -8.56
CA ALA A 118 -19.47 -29.62 -8.13
C ALA A 118 -20.18 -29.82 -6.77
N TYR A 119 -19.96 -28.94 -5.80
CA TYR A 119 -20.63 -29.02 -4.49
C TYR A 119 -22.16 -28.88 -4.64
N ARG A 120 -22.61 -27.90 -5.43
CA ARG A 120 -24.03 -27.69 -5.72
C ARG A 120 -24.66 -28.90 -6.43
N ALA A 121 -23.95 -29.49 -7.39
CA ALA A 121 -24.42 -30.68 -8.10
C ALA A 121 -24.62 -31.88 -7.15
N ALA A 122 -23.74 -32.02 -6.16
CA ALA A 122 -23.83 -33.02 -5.10
C ALA A 122 -24.80 -32.63 -3.97
N GLY A 123 -25.51 -31.51 -4.06
CA GLY A 123 -26.50 -31.10 -3.04
C GLY A 123 -25.90 -30.57 -1.75
N VAL A 124 -24.62 -30.16 -1.74
CA VAL A 124 -23.89 -29.69 -0.56
C VAL A 124 -23.22 -28.33 -0.77
N HIS A 125 -22.63 -27.78 0.28
CA HIS A 125 -21.80 -26.58 0.24
C HIS A 125 -20.69 -26.63 1.29
N LYS A 126 -19.66 -25.78 1.15
CA LYS A 126 -18.67 -25.56 2.21
C LYS A 126 -19.36 -24.97 3.43
N SER A 127 -19.06 -25.50 4.62
CA SER A 127 -19.54 -24.95 5.89
C SER A 127 -19.29 -23.44 6.00
N GLU A 128 -20.31 -22.69 6.42
CA GLU A 128 -20.23 -21.26 6.65
C GLU A 128 -19.33 -20.90 7.85
N THR A 129 -19.11 -21.84 8.77
CA THR A 129 -18.26 -21.63 9.95
C THR A 129 -16.76 -21.74 9.63
N TYR A 130 -16.40 -22.27 8.46
CA TYR A 130 -15.00 -22.35 8.02
C TYR A 130 -14.62 -21.06 7.26
N PRO A 131 -13.66 -20.25 7.75
CA PRO A 131 -13.40 -18.91 7.21
C PRO A 131 -12.65 -18.90 5.87
N ASP A 132 -12.10 -20.03 5.45
CA ASP A 132 -11.33 -20.16 4.21
C ASP A 132 -12.21 -20.50 2.99
N LEU A 133 -11.57 -20.51 1.81
CA LEU A 133 -12.24 -20.57 0.51
C LEU A 133 -12.69 -21.98 0.14
N ASP A 134 -13.67 -22.05 -0.78
CA ASP A 134 -14.23 -23.31 -1.29
C ASP A 134 -13.20 -24.18 -2.03
N ASP A 135 -12.17 -23.58 -2.63
CA ASP A 135 -11.08 -24.28 -3.33
C ASP A 135 -9.85 -24.53 -2.44
N HIS A 136 -10.04 -24.48 -1.12
CA HIS A 136 -8.99 -24.83 -0.17
C HIS A 136 -8.81 -26.36 -0.12
N ILE A 137 -7.57 -26.86 -0.06
CA ILE A 137 -7.28 -28.31 -0.11
C ILE A 137 -8.09 -29.11 0.91
N ALA A 138 -8.25 -28.58 2.13
CA ALA A 138 -9.02 -29.25 3.17
C ALA A 138 -10.51 -29.40 2.80
N VAL A 139 -11.10 -28.42 2.12
CA VAL A 139 -12.50 -28.46 1.69
C VAL A 139 -12.69 -29.48 0.57
N GLU A 140 -11.78 -29.51 -0.41
CA GLU A 140 -11.80 -30.50 -1.49
C GLU A 140 -11.59 -31.94 -0.98
N LEU A 141 -10.67 -32.13 -0.02
CA LEU A 141 -10.46 -33.43 0.64
C LEU A 141 -11.71 -33.86 1.42
N GLU A 142 -12.37 -32.93 2.12
CA GLU A 142 -13.61 -33.23 2.84
C GLU A 142 -14.77 -33.55 1.90
N PHE A 143 -14.83 -32.89 0.74
CA PHE A 143 -15.79 -33.24 -0.29
C PHE A 143 -15.54 -34.65 -0.85
N MET A 144 -14.28 -35.03 -1.05
CA MET A 144 -13.95 -36.42 -1.41
C MET A 144 -14.35 -37.42 -0.33
N ARG A 145 -14.20 -37.09 0.96
CA ARG A 145 -14.76 -37.91 2.05
C ARG A 145 -16.28 -38.04 1.93
N TYR A 146 -16.99 -36.94 1.66
CA TYR A 146 -18.45 -36.97 1.46
C TYR A 146 -18.86 -37.92 0.33
N LEU A 147 -18.22 -37.82 -0.84
CA LEU A 147 -18.56 -38.69 -1.96
C LEU A 147 -18.17 -40.16 -1.69
N ALA A 148 -17.06 -40.41 -0.98
CA ALA A 148 -16.67 -41.75 -0.58
C ALA A 148 -17.70 -42.40 0.36
N ASP A 149 -18.27 -41.65 1.31
CA ASP A 149 -19.32 -42.14 2.20
C ASP A 149 -20.64 -42.45 1.46
N GLN A 150 -20.99 -41.63 0.47
CA GLN A 150 -22.15 -41.91 -0.40
C GLN A 150 -21.95 -43.21 -1.18
N ALA A 151 -20.77 -43.41 -1.76
CA ALA A 151 -20.46 -44.66 -2.45
C ALA A 151 -20.38 -45.88 -1.51
N ALA A 152 -19.96 -45.71 -0.27
CA ALA A 152 -20.05 -46.76 0.75
C ALA A 152 -21.49 -47.17 1.06
N SER A 153 -22.45 -46.24 0.88
CA SER A 153 -23.88 -46.46 1.01
C SER A 153 -24.53 -47.06 -0.25
N GLY A 154 -23.77 -47.16 -1.34
CA GLY A 154 -24.21 -47.73 -2.63
C GLY A 154 -24.72 -46.70 -3.63
N GLU A 155 -24.48 -45.40 -3.40
CA GLU A 155 -24.83 -44.34 -4.33
C GLU A 155 -23.73 -44.11 -5.36
N ASP A 156 -24.10 -44.01 -6.63
CA ASP A 156 -23.18 -43.62 -7.71
C ASP A 156 -22.96 -42.10 -7.69
N ASN A 157 -21.72 -41.66 -7.94
CA ASN A 157 -21.34 -40.25 -7.80
C ASN A 157 -20.05 -39.87 -8.53
N ASP A 158 -19.71 -38.58 -8.51
CA ASP A 158 -18.65 -37.99 -9.32
C ASP A 158 -17.24 -38.05 -8.70
N GLN A 159 -16.95 -39.01 -7.81
CA GLN A 159 -15.62 -39.13 -7.15
C GLN A 159 -14.44 -39.05 -8.13
N PHE A 160 -14.52 -39.82 -9.22
CA PHE A 160 -13.43 -39.94 -10.17
C PHE A 160 -13.21 -38.66 -10.97
N ASP A 161 -14.31 -38.03 -11.38
CA ASP A 161 -14.24 -36.76 -12.12
C ASP A 161 -13.77 -35.63 -11.22
N PHE A 162 -14.24 -35.56 -9.96
CA PHE A 162 -13.76 -34.55 -9.01
C PHE A 162 -12.27 -34.73 -8.69
N LEU A 163 -11.83 -35.96 -8.37
CA LEU A 163 -10.42 -36.26 -8.12
C LEU A 163 -9.54 -35.86 -9.31
N ARG A 164 -9.96 -36.18 -10.54
CA ARG A 164 -9.18 -35.88 -11.76
C ARG A 164 -9.16 -34.38 -12.08
N ASN A 165 -10.32 -33.73 -12.03
CA ASN A 165 -10.51 -32.38 -12.56
C ASN A 165 -10.14 -31.28 -11.55
N HIS A 166 -10.23 -31.58 -10.24
CA HIS A 166 -9.94 -30.63 -9.16
C HIS A 166 -8.71 -31.07 -8.37
N LEU A 167 -8.84 -32.07 -7.52
CA LEU A 167 -7.84 -32.35 -6.49
C LEU A 167 -6.47 -32.78 -7.06
N MET A 168 -6.42 -33.58 -8.13
CA MET A 168 -5.14 -34.03 -8.72
C MET A 168 -4.48 -33.01 -9.64
N GLY A 169 -5.23 -32.01 -10.13
CA GLY A 169 -4.71 -31.02 -11.08
C GLY A 169 -3.61 -30.13 -10.49
N TRP A 170 -3.63 -29.93 -9.16
CA TRP A 170 -2.78 -28.96 -8.48
C TRP A 170 -2.08 -29.50 -7.23
N SER A 171 -2.62 -30.53 -6.57
CA SER A 171 -2.07 -31.04 -5.31
C SER A 171 -0.62 -31.53 -5.43
N VAL A 172 -0.18 -31.97 -6.61
CA VAL A 172 1.22 -32.34 -6.87
C VAL A 172 2.15 -31.13 -6.73
N ASP A 173 1.82 -30.02 -7.40
CA ASP A 173 2.60 -28.78 -7.33
C ASP A 173 2.53 -28.19 -5.91
N PHE A 174 1.37 -28.24 -5.25
CA PHE A 174 1.22 -27.85 -3.84
C PHE A 174 2.10 -28.66 -2.90
N CYS A 175 2.06 -29.99 -2.98
CA CYS A 175 2.86 -30.87 -2.13
C CYS A 175 4.36 -30.67 -2.39
N ALA A 176 4.77 -30.44 -3.64
CA ALA A 176 6.17 -30.14 -3.96
C ALA A 176 6.64 -28.82 -3.32
N VAL A 177 5.82 -27.76 -3.41
CA VAL A 177 6.10 -26.48 -2.74
C VAL A 177 6.14 -26.67 -1.23
N LEU A 178 5.16 -27.37 -0.65
CA LEU A 178 5.09 -27.63 0.79
C LEU A 178 6.32 -28.40 1.29
N THR A 179 6.75 -29.46 0.60
CA THR A 179 7.96 -30.21 0.94
C THR A 179 9.21 -29.32 0.91
N SER A 180 9.33 -28.45 -0.10
CA SER A 180 10.46 -27.52 -0.21
C SER A 180 10.43 -26.40 0.82
N ALA A 181 9.25 -25.95 1.24
CA ALA A 181 9.06 -24.83 2.14
C ALA A 181 9.05 -25.22 3.62
N ALA A 182 8.58 -26.43 3.93
CA ALA A 182 8.35 -26.90 5.28
C ALA A 182 9.63 -26.87 6.14
N PRO A 183 9.62 -26.14 7.27
CA PRO A 183 10.73 -26.14 8.22
C PRO A 183 10.89 -27.49 8.93
N SER A 184 9.78 -28.16 9.25
CA SER A 184 9.75 -29.43 9.97
C SER A 184 9.50 -30.64 9.06
N GLU A 185 9.95 -31.81 9.54
CA GLU A 185 9.67 -33.09 8.91
C GLU A 185 8.18 -33.48 8.94
N PHE A 186 7.38 -32.87 9.83
CA PHE A 186 5.94 -33.13 9.90
C PHE A 186 5.23 -32.76 8.60
N TYR A 187 5.36 -31.51 8.15
CA TYR A 187 4.69 -31.04 6.93
C TYR A 187 5.31 -31.63 5.65
N ARG A 188 6.61 -31.97 5.67
CA ARG A 188 7.25 -32.74 4.57
C ARG A 188 6.66 -34.15 4.47
N GLY A 189 6.52 -34.82 5.62
CA GLY A 189 5.91 -36.13 5.70
C GLY A 189 4.45 -36.12 5.28
N LEU A 190 3.69 -35.13 5.74
CA LEU A 190 2.30 -34.93 5.35
C LEU A 190 2.16 -34.71 3.83
N ALA A 191 3.00 -33.85 3.24
CA ALA A 191 2.98 -33.61 1.79
C ALA A 191 3.31 -34.88 0.98
N GLU A 192 4.36 -35.62 1.35
CA GLU A 192 4.73 -36.89 0.70
C GLU A 192 3.60 -37.93 0.81
N MET A 193 3.01 -38.06 2.01
CA MET A 193 1.92 -38.99 2.26
C MET A 193 0.64 -38.61 1.48
N THR A 194 0.27 -37.32 1.45
CA THR A 194 -0.87 -36.82 0.68
C THR A 194 -0.67 -37.07 -0.81
N MET A 195 0.50 -36.74 -1.36
CA MET A 195 0.80 -36.99 -2.77
C MET A 195 0.68 -38.48 -3.10
N SER A 196 1.33 -39.34 -2.31
CA SER A 196 1.29 -40.78 -2.53
C SER A 196 -0.13 -41.34 -2.41
N PHE A 197 -0.93 -40.87 -1.45
CA PHE A 197 -2.33 -41.27 -1.30
C PHE A 197 -3.15 -40.89 -2.53
N LEU A 198 -3.11 -39.63 -2.97
CA LEU A 198 -3.89 -39.17 -4.11
C LEU A 198 -3.47 -39.85 -5.43
N PHE A 199 -2.19 -40.15 -5.59
CA PHE A 199 -1.72 -40.93 -6.73
C PHE A 199 -2.32 -42.35 -6.74
N ASN A 200 -2.39 -43.01 -5.59
CA ASN A 200 -3.00 -44.33 -5.48
C ASN A 200 -4.52 -44.29 -5.63
N GLU A 201 -5.20 -43.24 -5.14
CA GLU A 201 -6.62 -42.99 -5.42
C GLU A 201 -6.89 -42.87 -6.92
N ARG A 202 -5.99 -42.21 -7.66
CA ARG A 202 -6.10 -42.15 -9.12
C ARG A 202 -5.91 -43.52 -9.77
N MET A 203 -4.94 -44.31 -9.31
CA MET A 203 -4.73 -45.68 -9.80
C MET A 203 -5.92 -46.59 -9.49
N TYR A 204 -6.48 -46.47 -8.29
CA TYR A 204 -7.71 -47.16 -7.90
C TYR A 204 -8.88 -46.79 -8.81
N SER A 205 -9.07 -45.49 -9.12
CA SER A 205 -10.09 -45.03 -10.06
C SER A 205 -9.97 -45.72 -11.43
N PHE A 206 -8.75 -45.84 -11.97
CA PHE A 206 -8.52 -46.54 -13.25
C PHE A 206 -8.83 -48.04 -13.16
N ALA A 207 -8.43 -48.70 -12.08
CA ALA A 207 -8.73 -50.11 -11.87
C ALA A 207 -10.25 -50.34 -11.78
N ALA A 208 -10.96 -49.51 -10.99
CA ALA A 208 -12.41 -49.58 -10.86
C ALA A 208 -13.14 -49.38 -12.19
N MET A 209 -12.73 -48.39 -13.00
CA MET A 209 -13.28 -48.17 -14.34
C MET A 209 -12.99 -49.31 -15.33
N ALA A 210 -11.89 -50.04 -15.13
CA ALA A 210 -11.50 -51.20 -15.93
C ALA A 210 -12.04 -52.53 -15.37
N GLU A 211 -12.90 -52.49 -14.34
CA GLU A 211 -13.40 -53.67 -13.62
C GLU A 211 -12.27 -54.57 -13.08
N GLN A 212 -11.15 -53.97 -12.69
CA GLN A 212 -9.98 -54.63 -12.11
C GLN A 212 -9.97 -54.48 -10.59
N GLU A 213 -9.35 -55.45 -9.92
CA GLU A 213 -9.14 -55.39 -8.47
C GLU A 213 -8.17 -54.26 -8.09
N ALA A 214 -8.45 -53.63 -6.94
CA ALA A 214 -7.55 -52.64 -6.36
C ALA A 214 -6.21 -53.29 -5.97
N SER A 215 -5.12 -52.52 -6.08
CA SER A 215 -3.79 -52.96 -5.66
C SER A 215 -3.82 -53.50 -4.21
N PRO A 216 -3.40 -54.75 -3.94
CA PRO A 216 -3.39 -55.30 -2.59
C PRO A 216 -2.56 -54.46 -1.61
N ALA A 217 -1.47 -53.86 -2.10
CA ALA A 217 -0.63 -52.93 -1.32
C ALA A 217 -1.41 -51.68 -0.88
N TYR A 218 -2.26 -51.16 -1.76
CA TYR A 218 -3.06 -49.98 -1.47
C TYR A 218 -4.21 -50.27 -0.50
N VAL A 219 -4.91 -51.40 -0.72
CA VAL A 219 -5.96 -51.88 0.20
C VAL A 219 -5.40 -52.09 1.61
N HIS A 220 -4.20 -52.70 1.73
CA HIS A 220 -3.53 -52.89 3.02
C HIS A 220 -3.23 -51.56 3.74
N ILE A 221 -2.77 -50.53 3.01
CA ILE A 221 -2.54 -49.20 3.58
C ILE A 221 -3.84 -48.58 4.07
N LEU A 222 -4.91 -48.63 3.26
CA LEU A 222 -6.21 -48.09 3.62
C LEU A 222 -6.77 -48.77 4.88
N GLU A 223 -6.71 -50.10 4.95
CA GLU A 223 -7.18 -50.88 6.11
C GLU A 223 -6.44 -50.46 7.39
N LYS A 224 -5.11 -50.41 7.34
CA LYS A 224 -4.28 -50.08 8.51
C LYS A 224 -4.40 -48.61 8.92
N MET A 225 -4.45 -47.69 7.96
CA MET A 225 -4.64 -46.26 8.25
C MET A 225 -6.03 -45.99 8.80
N ALA A 226 -7.08 -46.59 8.24
CA ALA A 226 -8.45 -46.52 8.76
C ALA A 226 -8.53 -46.96 10.23
N ALA A 227 -7.94 -48.12 10.54
CA ALA A 227 -7.87 -48.64 11.90
C ALA A 227 -7.09 -47.69 12.83
N ALA A 228 -5.99 -47.09 12.36
CA ALA A 228 -5.21 -46.14 13.15
C ALA A 228 -6.02 -44.86 13.42
N ILE A 229 -6.57 -44.25 12.36
CA ILE A 229 -7.35 -43.00 12.42
C ILE A 229 -8.55 -43.13 13.34
N ALA A 230 -9.25 -44.29 13.33
CA ALA A 230 -10.36 -44.55 14.23
C ALA A 230 -9.99 -44.38 15.71
N THR A 231 -8.73 -44.61 16.10
CA THR A 231 -8.28 -44.44 17.48
C THR A 231 -8.07 -42.98 17.90
N LEU A 232 -8.02 -42.05 16.94
CA LEU A 232 -7.91 -40.62 17.24
C LEU A 232 -9.22 -40.01 17.74
N GLU A 233 -10.36 -40.64 17.43
CA GLU A 233 -11.70 -40.12 17.74
C GLU A 233 -11.82 -38.64 17.32
N LEU A 234 -11.59 -38.38 16.02
CA LEU A 234 -11.61 -37.02 15.46
C LEU A 234 -12.95 -36.34 15.74
N ASP A 235 -12.89 -35.07 16.13
CA ASP A 235 -14.07 -34.26 16.46
C ASP A 235 -14.97 -34.13 15.21
N PRO A 236 -16.26 -34.52 15.27
CA PRO A 236 -17.21 -34.33 14.16
C PRO A 236 -17.30 -32.87 13.68
N GLY A 237 -17.02 -31.89 14.54
CA GLY A 237 -16.96 -30.47 14.21
C GLY A 237 -15.81 -30.10 13.26
N TYR A 238 -14.93 -31.04 12.91
CA TYR A 238 -13.91 -30.83 11.89
C TYR A 238 -14.43 -30.95 10.46
N ALA A 239 -15.63 -31.52 10.25
CA ALA A 239 -16.25 -31.57 8.94
C ALA A 239 -16.44 -30.17 8.33
N LEU A 240 -16.07 -30.04 7.06
CA LEU A 240 -16.07 -28.79 6.29
C LEU A 240 -17.16 -28.73 5.21
N ILE A 241 -17.91 -29.80 5.02
CA ILE A 241 -19.02 -29.89 4.05
C ILE A 241 -20.34 -29.99 4.82
N ALA A 242 -21.32 -29.19 4.41
CA ALA A 242 -22.66 -29.15 4.98
C ALA A 242 -23.71 -29.51 3.93
N GLU A 243 -24.78 -30.17 4.37
CA GLU A 243 -25.92 -30.55 3.52
C GLU A 243 -26.69 -29.33 3.01
N GLY A 244 -27.26 -29.46 1.81
CA GLY A 244 -28.02 -28.42 1.12
C GLY A 244 -27.19 -27.65 0.10
N ALA A 245 -27.69 -27.48 -1.12
CA ALA A 245 -27.01 -26.68 -2.14
C ALA A 245 -27.24 -25.18 -1.89
N ALA A 246 -26.16 -24.40 -1.79
CA ALA A 246 -26.24 -22.94 -1.77
C ALA A 246 -26.34 -22.40 -3.22
N PRO A 247 -27.43 -21.72 -3.62
CA PRO A 247 -27.56 -21.17 -4.96
C PRO A 247 -26.49 -20.10 -5.24
N PRO A 248 -26.07 -19.90 -6.51
CA PRO A 248 -25.16 -18.82 -6.85
C PRO A 248 -25.71 -17.46 -6.44
N ALA A 249 -24.83 -16.62 -5.89
CA ALA A 249 -25.21 -15.25 -5.57
C ALA A 249 -25.48 -14.45 -6.84
N ALA A 250 -26.47 -13.55 -6.80
CA ALA A 250 -26.84 -12.73 -7.93
C ALA A 250 -25.67 -11.86 -8.43
N ASN A 251 -25.47 -11.85 -9.74
CA ASN A 251 -24.51 -10.96 -10.39
C ASN A 251 -24.90 -9.51 -10.16
N ARG A 252 -23.94 -8.65 -9.84
CA ARG A 252 -24.17 -7.23 -9.56
C ARG A 252 -23.02 -6.36 -10.03
N SER A 253 -23.30 -5.08 -10.14
CA SER A 253 -22.29 -4.06 -10.39
C SER A 253 -22.31 -3.03 -9.26
N VAL A 254 -21.15 -2.71 -8.70
CA VAL A 254 -21.00 -1.82 -7.55
C VAL A 254 -20.24 -0.57 -7.96
N LYS A 255 -20.88 0.59 -7.84
CA LYS A 255 -20.22 1.88 -8.05
C LYS A 255 -19.48 2.27 -6.79
N THR A 256 -18.19 2.50 -6.92
CA THR A 256 -17.25 2.76 -5.84
C THR A 256 -16.14 3.70 -6.31
N HIS A 257 -15.12 3.94 -5.50
CA HIS A 257 -13.96 4.77 -5.84
C HIS A 257 -12.67 4.02 -5.55
N CYS A 258 -11.79 3.96 -6.54
CA CYS A 258 -10.50 3.28 -6.42
C CYS A 258 -9.67 3.91 -5.29
N TYR A 259 -9.17 3.09 -4.37
CA TYR A 259 -8.37 3.59 -3.25
C TYR A 259 -6.86 3.31 -3.33
N ILE A 260 -6.35 3.01 -4.51
CA ILE A 260 -4.93 2.66 -4.60
C ILE A 260 -4.06 3.90 -4.43
N CYS A 261 -4.44 5.05 -5.00
CA CYS A 261 -3.66 6.30 -4.97
C CYS A 261 -4.52 7.50 -4.62
N LEU A 262 -3.91 8.69 -4.49
CA LEU A 262 -4.62 9.95 -4.22
C LEU A 262 -5.58 10.41 -5.34
N GLY A 263 -5.56 9.74 -6.50
CA GLY A 263 -6.41 10.09 -7.64
C GLY A 263 -7.88 9.74 -7.41
N LEU A 264 -8.18 8.80 -6.50
CA LEU A 264 -9.54 8.42 -6.09
C LEU A 264 -10.55 8.35 -7.25
N CYS A 265 -10.15 7.76 -8.39
CA CYS A 265 -11.00 7.74 -9.58
C CYS A 265 -12.24 6.86 -9.34
N GLY A 266 -13.39 7.34 -9.77
CA GLY A 266 -14.64 6.59 -9.75
C GLY A 266 -14.51 5.29 -10.55
N GLN A 267 -15.05 4.22 -9.97
CA GLN A 267 -14.89 2.85 -10.44
C GLN A 267 -16.23 2.11 -10.37
N GLU A 268 -16.46 1.23 -11.34
CA GLU A 268 -17.55 0.27 -11.36
C GLU A 268 -16.95 -1.15 -11.28
N VAL A 269 -17.33 -1.89 -10.24
CA VAL A 269 -16.80 -3.22 -9.92
C VAL A 269 -17.85 -4.28 -10.26
N VAL A 270 -17.50 -5.20 -11.15
CA VAL A 270 -18.40 -6.28 -11.60
C VAL A 270 -18.20 -7.49 -10.70
N VAL A 271 -19.26 -7.95 -10.04
CA VAL A 271 -19.26 -9.09 -9.12
C VAL A 271 -20.18 -10.19 -9.66
N LYS A 272 -19.66 -11.41 -9.75
CA LYS A 272 -20.40 -12.61 -10.17
C LYS A 272 -20.21 -13.71 -9.13
N ASP A 273 -21.30 -14.27 -8.61
CA ASP A 273 -21.27 -15.27 -7.53
C ASP A 273 -20.33 -14.87 -6.36
N ASN A 274 -20.44 -13.61 -5.93
CA ASN A 274 -19.59 -12.97 -4.91
C ASN A 274 -18.08 -12.86 -5.24
N VAL A 275 -17.68 -13.10 -6.50
CA VAL A 275 -16.31 -12.90 -7.00
C VAL A 275 -16.23 -11.66 -7.90
N ILE A 276 -15.26 -10.80 -7.65
CA ILE A 276 -14.95 -9.63 -8.48
C ILE A 276 -14.29 -10.12 -9.77
N THR A 277 -14.94 -9.87 -10.91
CA THR A 277 -14.46 -10.31 -12.23
C THR A 277 -13.93 -9.15 -13.08
N GLY A 278 -14.02 -7.91 -12.59
CA GLY A 278 -13.43 -6.78 -13.27
C GLY A 278 -13.72 -5.44 -12.63
N CYS A 279 -12.88 -4.47 -13.00
CA CYS A 279 -12.94 -3.09 -12.55
C CYS A 279 -12.91 -2.13 -13.74
N LYS A 280 -13.91 -1.26 -13.88
CA LYS A 280 -14.06 -0.31 -14.99
C LYS A 280 -14.17 1.12 -14.46
N GLY A 281 -13.84 2.11 -15.28
CA GLY A 281 -13.97 3.52 -14.88
C GLY A 281 -15.43 3.95 -14.85
N LEU A 282 -15.82 4.72 -13.82
CA LEU A 282 -17.18 5.22 -13.67
C LEU A 282 -17.40 6.45 -14.57
N PRO A 283 -18.33 6.40 -15.55
CA PRO A 283 -18.60 7.53 -16.43
C PRO A 283 -19.06 8.77 -15.67
N GLY A 284 -18.62 9.95 -16.10
CA GLY A 284 -18.96 11.23 -15.48
C GLY A 284 -18.22 11.57 -14.19
N ASP A 285 -17.49 10.62 -13.58
CA ASP A 285 -16.74 10.85 -12.35
C ASP A 285 -15.76 12.04 -12.48
N PRO A 286 -15.72 12.99 -11.52
CA PRO A 286 -14.91 14.19 -11.64
C PRO A 286 -13.39 13.94 -11.74
N LYS A 287 -12.87 12.81 -11.26
CA LYS A 287 -11.44 12.48 -11.24
C LYS A 287 -11.00 11.57 -12.38
N GLY A 288 -11.80 10.58 -12.73
CA GLY A 288 -11.53 9.56 -13.74
C GLY A 288 -12.22 9.87 -15.07
N GLY A 289 -13.40 10.50 -15.07
CA GLY A 289 -14.19 10.78 -16.26
C GLY A 289 -14.48 9.52 -17.09
N GLY A 290 -14.75 8.39 -16.43
CA GLY A 290 -14.89 7.07 -17.08
C GLY A 290 -13.60 6.29 -17.33
N ARG A 291 -12.43 6.78 -16.88
CA ARG A 291 -11.13 6.14 -17.10
C ARG A 291 -10.53 5.59 -15.82
N LEU A 292 -9.78 4.49 -15.95
CA LEU A 292 -8.89 3.96 -14.91
C LEU A 292 -7.49 3.78 -15.47
N CYS A 293 -6.49 3.88 -14.59
CA CYS A 293 -5.13 3.42 -14.91
C CYS A 293 -5.02 1.91 -14.66
N ILE A 294 -3.87 1.33 -15.03
CA ILE A 294 -3.57 -0.09 -14.83
C ILE A 294 -3.71 -0.55 -13.38
N LYS A 295 -3.37 0.32 -12.41
CA LYS A 295 -3.55 0.02 -10.97
C LYS A 295 -5.01 -0.19 -10.63
N GLY A 296 -5.88 0.74 -11.04
CA GLY A 296 -7.31 0.68 -10.78
C GLY A 296 -8.00 -0.48 -11.52
N ALA A 297 -7.58 -0.78 -12.75
CA ALA A 297 -8.11 -1.91 -13.52
C ALA A 297 -7.78 -3.28 -12.87
N ASN A 298 -6.60 -3.39 -12.25
CA ASN A 298 -6.13 -4.61 -11.60
C ASN A 298 -6.32 -4.60 -10.07
N ALA A 299 -7.14 -3.69 -9.52
CA ALA A 299 -7.25 -3.53 -8.06
C ALA A 299 -7.69 -4.81 -7.33
N HIS A 300 -8.56 -5.61 -7.95
CA HIS A 300 -9.03 -6.89 -7.44
C HIS A 300 -7.90 -7.92 -7.26
N ASN A 301 -6.84 -7.88 -8.07
CA ASN A 301 -5.68 -8.75 -7.88
C ASN A 301 -4.90 -8.45 -6.61
N ASN A 302 -5.05 -7.25 -6.03
CA ASN A 302 -4.52 -6.95 -4.70
C ASN A 302 -5.41 -7.58 -3.62
N THR A 303 -6.74 -7.44 -3.74
CA THR A 303 -7.72 -8.06 -2.83
C THR A 303 -7.62 -9.59 -2.80
N TYR A 304 -7.38 -10.20 -3.96
CA TYR A 304 -7.26 -11.65 -4.15
C TYR A 304 -5.82 -12.16 -4.14
N SER A 305 -4.85 -11.33 -3.73
CA SER A 305 -3.49 -11.80 -3.54
C SER A 305 -3.45 -12.85 -2.43
N ALA A 306 -2.87 -14.01 -2.73
CA ALA A 306 -2.73 -15.11 -1.77
C ALA A 306 -1.79 -14.73 -0.60
N TYR A 307 -0.95 -13.69 -0.77
CA TYR A 307 -0.08 -13.12 0.27
C TYR A 307 -0.79 -12.26 1.33
N ARG A 308 -2.11 -12.09 1.23
CA ARG A 308 -2.88 -11.29 2.18
C ARG A 308 -2.86 -11.89 3.60
N LEU A 309 -2.86 -11.03 4.62
CA LEU A 309 -3.05 -11.44 6.01
C LEU A 309 -4.47 -12.00 6.19
N LYS A 310 -4.57 -13.20 6.75
CA LYS A 310 -5.84 -13.94 6.88
C LYS A 310 -6.45 -13.87 8.29
N THR A 311 -5.60 -13.69 9.30
CA THR A 311 -5.93 -13.76 10.73
C THR A 311 -4.89 -12.97 11.53
N PRO A 312 -5.18 -12.52 12.77
CA PRO A 312 -4.17 -11.92 13.63
C PRO A 312 -2.95 -12.83 13.84
N LEU A 313 -1.77 -12.21 13.94
CA LEU A 313 -0.51 -12.90 14.23
C LEU A 313 0.16 -12.29 15.45
N ILE A 314 0.75 -13.14 16.30
CA ILE A 314 1.59 -12.74 17.42
C ILE A 314 2.99 -13.30 17.22
N LYS A 315 4.01 -12.47 17.47
CA LYS A 315 5.41 -12.88 17.40
C LYS A 315 5.89 -13.40 18.74
N GLU A 316 6.46 -14.60 18.73
CA GLU A 316 7.13 -15.22 19.87
C GLU A 316 8.50 -15.72 19.43
N ASN A 317 9.55 -15.39 20.19
CA ASN A 317 10.93 -15.81 19.89
C ASN A 317 11.37 -15.51 18.45
N GLY A 318 10.92 -14.39 17.89
CA GLY A 318 11.25 -13.97 16.52
C GLY A 318 10.41 -14.61 15.41
N ARG A 319 9.50 -15.54 15.72
CA ARG A 319 8.62 -16.21 14.74
C ARG A 319 7.16 -15.89 15.02
N PHE A 320 6.35 -15.74 13.97
CA PHE A 320 4.92 -15.52 14.14
C PHE A 320 4.19 -16.84 14.38
N ARG A 321 3.08 -16.77 15.10
CA ARG A 321 2.05 -17.81 15.17
C ARG A 321 0.68 -17.18 14.96
N LYS A 322 -0.31 -18.01 14.64
CA LYS A 322 -1.72 -17.58 14.60
C LYS A 322 -2.16 -17.09 15.98
N ALA A 323 -3.07 -16.12 15.98
CA ALA A 323 -3.75 -15.63 17.18
C ALA A 323 -5.23 -15.35 16.88
N GLY A 324 -6.06 -15.48 17.91
CA GLY A 324 -7.45 -15.01 17.83
C GLY A 324 -7.53 -13.48 17.91
N TRP A 325 -8.62 -12.90 17.40
CA TRP A 325 -8.87 -11.46 17.53
C TRP A 325 -8.92 -11.01 18.99
N ASP A 326 -9.59 -11.77 19.86
CA ASP A 326 -9.70 -11.42 21.28
C ASP A 326 -8.35 -11.46 22.00
N GLU A 327 -7.53 -12.47 21.70
CA GLU A 327 -6.16 -12.61 22.24
C GLU A 327 -5.28 -11.44 21.79
N ALA A 328 -5.21 -11.18 20.49
CA ALA A 328 -4.37 -10.13 19.93
C ALA A 328 -4.80 -8.74 20.43
N MET A 329 -6.11 -8.46 20.45
CA MET A 329 -6.63 -7.17 20.92
C MET A 329 -6.49 -7.00 22.43
N ALA A 330 -6.62 -8.07 23.23
CA ALA A 330 -6.34 -8.02 24.66
C ALA A 330 -4.87 -7.67 24.91
N MET A 331 -3.93 -8.34 24.24
CA MET A 331 -2.50 -8.05 24.35
C MET A 331 -2.19 -6.59 24.00
N ILE A 332 -2.73 -6.08 22.89
CA ILE A 332 -2.53 -4.67 22.48
C ILE A 332 -3.07 -3.72 23.56
N ALA A 333 -4.31 -3.92 24.02
CA ALA A 333 -4.94 -3.04 24.99
C ALA A 333 -4.23 -3.07 26.35
N GLU A 334 -3.81 -4.24 26.83
CA GLU A 334 -3.04 -4.40 28.07
C GLU A 334 -1.71 -3.68 28.00
N ARG A 335 -0.97 -3.84 26.90
CA ARG A 335 0.30 -3.14 26.68
C ARG A 335 0.13 -1.63 26.65
N LEU A 336 -0.85 -1.14 25.90
CA LEU A 336 -1.12 0.30 25.82
C LEU A 336 -1.57 0.88 27.17
N LYS A 337 -2.40 0.17 27.95
CA LYS A 337 -2.81 0.61 29.30
C LYS A 337 -1.64 0.69 30.28
N ALA A 338 -0.65 -0.20 30.14
CA ALA A 338 0.51 -0.24 31.00
C ALA A 338 1.57 0.83 30.66
N MET A 339 1.46 1.48 29.50
CA MET A 339 2.41 2.48 29.01
C MET A 339 1.95 3.91 29.28
N ASP A 340 2.90 4.81 29.44
CA ASP A 340 2.65 6.25 29.34
C ASP A 340 2.32 6.61 27.87
N PRO A 341 1.13 7.17 27.57
CA PRO A 341 0.75 7.56 26.22
C PRO A 341 1.74 8.52 25.54
N GLU A 342 2.49 9.32 26.30
CA GLU A 342 3.54 10.19 25.75
C GLU A 342 4.76 9.41 25.22
N THR A 343 4.89 8.12 25.52
CA THR A 343 5.96 7.26 25.00
C THR A 343 5.53 6.39 23.81
N VAL A 344 4.27 6.53 23.36
CA VAL A 344 3.71 5.71 22.28
C VAL A 344 3.58 6.54 21.00
N ALA A 345 4.18 6.09 19.91
CA ALA A 345 3.99 6.66 18.60
C ALA A 345 2.74 6.09 17.91
N PHE A 346 1.99 6.95 17.22
CA PHE A 346 0.96 6.50 16.27
C PHE A 346 1.34 6.95 14.86
N HIS A 347 1.71 5.99 14.02
CA HIS A 347 2.00 6.23 12.62
C HIS A 347 0.84 5.71 11.77
N ARG A 348 0.23 6.59 10.97
CA ARG A 348 -0.73 6.16 9.95
C ARG A 348 -0.33 6.54 8.54
N GLY A 349 -0.68 5.73 7.55
CA GLY A 349 -0.48 6.10 6.15
C GLY A 349 -1.49 7.13 5.64
N ASN A 350 -1.84 7.02 4.36
CA ASN A 350 -2.76 7.95 3.71
C ASN A 350 -4.23 7.53 3.84
N ASP A 351 -4.70 7.28 5.07
CA ASP A 351 -6.09 6.90 5.31
C ASP A 351 -7.06 8.11 5.24
N PHE A 352 -8.09 8.00 4.40
CA PHE A 352 -9.19 8.96 4.24
C PHE A 352 -10.39 8.61 5.13
N ASN A 353 -10.45 7.41 5.73
CA ASN A 353 -11.47 7.04 6.72
C ASN A 353 -10.98 7.25 8.17
N ASN A 354 -10.47 8.45 8.46
CA ASN A 354 -9.62 8.67 9.63
C ASN A 354 -10.31 9.11 10.94
N TRP A 355 -11.63 9.30 10.96
CA TRP A 355 -12.32 9.82 12.15
C TRP A 355 -12.21 8.89 13.35
N CYS A 356 -12.49 7.59 13.15
CA CYS A 356 -12.49 6.61 14.22
C CYS A 356 -11.08 6.46 14.83
N HIS A 357 -10.09 6.05 14.04
CA HIS A 357 -8.76 5.78 14.57
C HIS A 357 -8.08 7.03 15.17
N GLU A 358 -8.29 8.23 14.62
CA GLU A 358 -7.69 9.47 15.17
C GLU A 358 -8.30 9.77 16.53
N ALA A 359 -9.60 9.58 16.67
CA ALA A 359 -10.30 9.81 17.92
C ALA A 359 -9.87 8.80 18.99
N VAL A 360 -9.69 7.52 18.65
CA VAL A 360 -9.18 6.50 19.58
C VAL A 360 -7.80 6.87 20.11
N MET A 361 -6.87 7.20 19.21
CA MET A 361 -5.50 7.55 19.62
C MET A 361 -5.44 8.91 20.35
N THR A 362 -6.39 9.80 20.11
CA THR A 362 -6.57 11.07 20.84
C THR A 362 -7.11 10.84 22.25
N ALA A 363 -8.08 9.93 22.41
CA ALA A 363 -8.62 9.52 23.70
C ALA A 363 -7.59 8.74 24.52
N TYR A 364 -6.81 7.86 23.87
CA TYR A 364 -5.66 7.19 24.50
C TYR A 364 -4.63 8.19 25.05
N GLY A 365 -4.43 9.30 24.36
CA GLY A 365 -3.63 10.43 24.87
C GLY A 365 -2.22 10.54 24.28
N THR A 366 -1.90 9.83 23.19
CA THR A 366 -0.58 10.02 22.55
C THR A 366 -0.51 11.38 21.83
N PRO A 367 0.50 12.21 22.12
CA PRO A 367 0.78 13.42 21.34
C PRO A 367 1.56 13.13 20.05
N HIS A 368 2.21 11.95 19.94
CA HIS A 368 3.14 11.59 18.87
C HIS A 368 2.45 10.89 17.70
N LYS A 369 1.33 11.50 17.28
CA LYS A 369 0.59 11.10 16.08
C LYS A 369 1.19 11.76 14.85
N THR A 370 1.47 10.95 13.84
CA THR A 370 1.97 11.42 12.54
C THR A 370 1.30 10.69 11.40
N THR A 371 1.50 11.22 10.20
CA THR A 371 1.01 10.61 8.96
C THR A 371 2.13 10.55 7.93
N HIS A 372 1.89 9.87 6.81
CA HIS A 372 2.78 9.91 5.63
C HIS A 372 3.06 11.33 5.07
N ARG A 373 2.43 12.39 5.57
CA ARG A 373 2.62 13.77 5.09
C ARG A 373 4.10 14.18 5.03
N GLN A 374 4.88 13.82 6.05
CA GLN A 374 6.28 14.23 6.16
C GLN A 374 7.12 13.78 4.97
N MET A 375 6.91 12.55 4.49
CA MET A 375 7.60 12.04 3.30
C MET A 375 6.96 12.48 1.97
N CYS A 376 5.79 13.11 1.96
CA CYS A 376 5.03 13.38 0.74
C CYS A 376 5.36 14.77 0.17
N ASP A 377 4.45 15.73 0.28
CA ASP A 377 4.55 17.07 -0.28
C ASP A 377 4.44 18.17 0.80
N ASN A 378 4.76 17.85 2.06
CA ASN A 378 4.58 18.79 3.18
C ASN A 378 5.21 20.18 2.98
N PRO A 379 6.42 20.34 2.39
CA PRO A 379 6.99 21.66 2.15
C PRO A 379 6.14 22.48 1.18
N ALA A 380 5.63 21.86 0.10
CA ALA A 380 4.77 22.54 -0.84
C ALA A 380 3.46 22.98 -0.18
N ARG A 381 2.93 22.15 0.73
CA ARG A 381 1.76 22.52 1.54
C ARG A 381 2.04 23.69 2.47
N MET A 382 3.15 23.68 3.20
CA MET A 382 3.53 24.78 4.10
C MET A 382 3.81 26.08 3.35
N ALA A 383 4.30 25.99 2.11
CA ALA A 383 4.47 27.15 1.23
C ALA A 383 3.12 27.74 0.77
N ASN A 384 2.10 26.91 0.56
CA ASN A 384 0.85 27.34 -0.07
C ASN A 384 -0.29 27.60 0.91
N GLU A 385 -0.47 26.78 1.95
CA GLU A 385 -1.65 26.80 2.84
C GLU A 385 -1.85 28.16 3.53
N LYS A 386 -0.76 28.87 3.84
CA LYS A 386 -0.81 30.18 4.52
C LYS A 386 -0.64 31.36 3.58
N CYS A 387 -0.12 31.13 2.37
CA CYS A 387 0.11 32.16 1.37
C CYS A 387 -1.05 32.28 0.36
N PHE A 388 -1.71 31.18 0.00
CA PHE A 388 -2.74 31.12 -1.05
C PHE A 388 -4.04 30.41 -0.62
N SER A 389 -4.09 29.83 0.60
CA SER A 389 -5.22 29.06 1.15
C SER A 389 -5.50 27.70 0.52
N GLU A 390 -4.97 27.40 -0.67
CA GLU A 390 -5.03 26.07 -1.28
C GLU A 390 -3.65 25.40 -1.29
N LYS A 391 -3.56 24.15 -0.82
CA LYS A 391 -2.29 23.41 -0.69
C LYS A 391 -1.76 22.85 -2.00
N ARG A 392 -2.65 22.54 -2.96
CA ARG A 392 -2.33 21.88 -4.24
C ARG A 392 -3.10 22.54 -5.38
N PRO A 393 -2.83 23.81 -5.71
CA PRO A 393 -3.59 24.49 -6.75
C PRO A 393 -3.31 23.82 -8.11
N TRP A 394 -4.20 22.94 -8.58
CA TRP A 394 -3.99 22.20 -9.82
C TRP A 394 -4.20 23.12 -11.02
N ILE A 395 -3.34 23.01 -12.02
CA ILE A 395 -3.50 23.75 -13.26
C ILE A 395 -4.74 23.24 -13.99
N ASP A 396 -5.60 24.15 -14.43
CA ASP A 396 -6.70 23.87 -15.33
C ASP A 396 -6.19 23.63 -16.76
N TYR A 397 -5.84 22.37 -17.07
CA TYR A 397 -5.24 22.05 -18.36
C TYR A 397 -6.16 22.33 -19.54
N ALA A 398 -7.48 22.22 -19.36
CA ALA A 398 -8.45 22.38 -20.45
C ALA A 398 -8.38 23.75 -21.13
N ASN A 399 -7.99 24.79 -20.38
CA ASN A 399 -7.92 26.18 -20.86
C ASN A 399 -6.48 26.73 -20.88
N SER A 400 -5.48 25.87 -20.68
CA SER A 400 -4.07 26.28 -20.65
C SER A 400 -3.50 26.47 -22.06
N ARG A 401 -2.66 27.50 -22.25
CA ARG A 401 -1.82 27.72 -23.43
C ARG A 401 -0.34 27.48 -23.15
N PHE A 402 0.08 27.66 -21.89
CA PHE A 402 1.45 27.41 -21.45
C PHE A 402 1.47 26.71 -20.09
N ILE A 403 2.09 25.54 -20.03
CA ILE A 403 2.10 24.68 -18.86
C ILE A 403 3.54 24.41 -18.46
N LEU A 404 3.91 24.78 -17.24
CA LEU A 404 5.26 24.61 -16.70
C LEU A 404 5.23 23.70 -15.48
N LEU A 405 5.81 22.50 -15.61
CA LEU A 405 5.78 21.47 -14.57
C LEU A 405 7.17 21.24 -13.98
N PHE A 406 7.35 21.53 -12.70
CA PHE A 406 8.60 21.28 -11.96
C PHE A 406 8.50 19.99 -11.14
N GLY A 407 9.21 18.95 -11.58
CA GLY A 407 9.26 17.66 -10.91
C GLY A 407 7.88 16.98 -10.77
N ILE A 408 6.95 17.27 -11.70
CA ILE A 408 5.63 16.64 -11.79
C ILE A 408 5.61 15.73 -13.01
N ASN A 409 5.15 14.50 -12.79
CA ASN A 409 4.95 13.52 -13.85
C ASN A 409 3.48 13.08 -13.92
N GLU A 410 2.65 13.87 -14.58
CA GLU A 410 1.20 13.61 -14.71
C GLU A 410 0.89 12.25 -15.35
N LEU A 411 1.69 11.80 -16.33
CA LEU A 411 1.43 10.52 -16.99
C LEU A 411 1.64 9.28 -16.11
N ALA A 412 2.41 9.37 -15.01
CA ALA A 412 2.62 8.25 -14.09
C ALA A 412 1.91 8.45 -12.73
N THR A 413 1.91 9.67 -12.20
CA THR A 413 1.49 9.97 -10.81
C THR A 413 0.45 11.07 -10.68
N SER A 414 -0.44 11.26 -11.67
CA SER A 414 -1.49 12.28 -11.62
C SER A 414 -2.52 12.06 -10.50
N ALA A 415 -3.10 13.16 -10.03
CA ALA A 415 -4.26 13.22 -9.13
C ALA A 415 -5.62 12.93 -9.83
N GLY A 416 -5.63 12.05 -10.85
CA GLY A 416 -6.83 11.63 -11.58
C GLY A 416 -6.59 11.38 -13.08
N GLN A 417 -7.23 10.36 -13.65
CA GLN A 417 -7.07 10.03 -15.07
C GLN A 417 -7.76 11.02 -16.01
N ARG A 418 -8.80 11.73 -15.55
CA ARG A 418 -9.40 12.85 -16.29
C ARG A 418 -8.39 13.98 -16.46
N LYS A 419 -7.63 14.32 -15.41
CA LYS A 419 -6.57 15.34 -15.47
C LYS A 419 -5.49 14.98 -16.51
N VAL A 420 -5.07 13.71 -16.57
CA VAL A 420 -4.12 13.23 -17.59
C VAL A 420 -4.69 13.38 -19.00
N ALA A 421 -5.96 13.01 -19.20
CA ALA A 421 -6.62 13.16 -20.48
C ALA A 421 -6.73 14.63 -20.92
N LEU A 422 -6.99 15.54 -19.97
CA LEU A 422 -7.06 16.97 -20.23
C LEU A 422 -5.68 17.56 -20.56
N LEU A 423 -4.60 17.14 -19.90
CA LEU A 423 -3.23 17.52 -20.28
C LEU A 423 -2.91 17.11 -21.71
N LYS A 424 -3.16 15.83 -22.05
CA LYS A 424 -2.92 15.31 -23.41
C LYS A 424 -3.71 16.08 -24.45
N LYS A 425 -4.98 16.38 -24.15
CA LYS A 425 -5.82 17.19 -25.03
C LYS A 425 -5.25 18.60 -25.20
N ALA A 426 -4.87 19.27 -24.12
CA ALA A 426 -4.30 20.62 -24.18
C ALA A 426 -3.05 20.68 -25.07
N VAL A 427 -2.14 19.73 -24.92
CA VAL A 427 -0.93 19.63 -25.76
C VAL A 427 -1.31 19.39 -27.24
N ASN A 428 -2.25 18.49 -27.51
CA ASN A 428 -2.73 18.24 -28.88
C ASN A 428 -3.42 19.46 -29.50
N ASP A 429 -4.09 20.28 -28.69
CA ASP A 429 -4.72 21.53 -29.11
C ASP A 429 -3.73 22.70 -29.25
N GLY A 430 -2.43 22.47 -28.98
CA GLY A 430 -1.36 23.45 -29.19
C GLY A 430 -0.82 24.13 -27.93
N ALA A 431 -1.24 23.73 -26.73
CA ALA A 431 -0.66 24.25 -25.49
C ALA A 431 0.82 23.82 -25.38
N LYS A 432 1.70 24.77 -25.05
CA LYS A 432 3.12 24.48 -24.85
C LYS A 432 3.33 23.89 -23.46
N LEU A 433 3.70 22.61 -23.40
CA LEU A 433 4.12 21.93 -22.17
C LEU A 433 5.65 21.98 -22.06
N VAL A 434 6.15 22.53 -20.95
CA VAL A 434 7.55 22.50 -20.55
C VAL A 434 7.69 21.72 -19.25
N VAL A 435 8.57 20.72 -19.24
CA VAL A 435 8.82 19.88 -18.06
C VAL A 435 10.24 20.11 -17.56
N VAL A 436 10.35 20.56 -16.32
CA VAL A 436 11.61 20.80 -15.61
C VAL A 436 11.82 19.65 -14.63
N ASP A 437 12.73 18.74 -14.96
CA ASP A 437 12.95 17.50 -14.21
C ASP A 437 14.37 16.97 -14.52
N PRO A 438 15.19 16.54 -13.55
CA PRO A 438 16.49 15.91 -13.82
C PRO A 438 16.38 14.65 -14.70
N ARG A 439 15.23 13.99 -14.73
CA ARG A 439 14.91 12.84 -15.57
C ARG A 439 13.98 13.27 -16.71
N ARG A 440 14.18 12.75 -17.92
CA ARG A 440 13.20 12.86 -19.00
C ARG A 440 12.05 11.89 -18.71
N CYS A 441 11.13 12.32 -17.87
CA CYS A 441 9.98 11.52 -17.46
C CYS A 441 8.97 11.33 -18.59
N GLU A 442 7.95 10.51 -18.33
CA GLU A 442 6.87 10.17 -19.26
C GLU A 442 6.13 11.44 -19.70
N SER A 443 5.97 12.42 -18.80
CA SER A 443 5.43 13.75 -19.12
C SER A 443 6.36 14.59 -19.98
N ALA A 444 7.68 14.51 -19.76
CA ALA A 444 8.67 15.18 -20.61
C ALA A 444 8.72 14.60 -22.04
N SER A 445 8.27 13.35 -22.24
CA SER A 445 8.17 12.74 -23.57
C SER A 445 7.01 13.30 -24.40
N LEU A 446 5.98 13.84 -23.74
CA LEU A 446 4.87 14.59 -24.36
C LEU A 446 5.20 16.08 -24.52
N ALA A 447 6.14 16.58 -23.72
CA ALA A 447 6.46 18.00 -23.63
C ALA A 447 7.10 18.54 -24.92
N ALA A 448 6.84 19.82 -25.21
CA ALA A 448 7.55 20.55 -26.25
C ALA A 448 9.03 20.75 -25.87
N GLU A 449 9.32 20.84 -24.57
CA GLU A 449 10.67 21.05 -24.06
C GLU A 449 10.87 20.33 -22.72
N TRP A 450 12.01 19.66 -22.59
CA TRP A 450 12.51 19.08 -21.34
C TRP A 450 13.73 19.86 -20.85
N ILE A 451 13.68 20.35 -19.62
CA ILE A 451 14.77 21.07 -18.97
C ILE A 451 15.40 20.16 -17.90
N PRO A 452 16.61 19.60 -18.15
CA PRO A 452 17.29 18.71 -17.21
C PRO A 452 17.96 19.50 -16.09
N ILE A 453 17.17 20.05 -15.16
CA ILE A 453 17.66 20.89 -14.06
C ILE A 453 18.56 20.13 -13.07
N LYS A 454 19.51 20.81 -12.42
CA LYS A 454 20.23 20.23 -11.27
C LYS A 454 19.25 20.01 -10.11
N PRO A 455 19.19 18.82 -9.47
CA PRO A 455 18.29 18.58 -8.34
C PRO A 455 18.41 19.65 -7.24
N GLY A 456 17.28 20.06 -6.65
CA GLY A 456 17.24 21.01 -5.53
C GLY A 456 17.48 22.48 -5.90
N THR A 457 17.54 22.82 -7.20
CA THR A 457 17.83 24.19 -7.67
C THR A 457 16.68 24.87 -8.40
N ASP A 458 15.49 24.26 -8.35
CA ASP A 458 14.25 24.74 -8.99
C ASP A 458 13.89 26.18 -8.57
N GLY A 459 14.09 26.50 -7.29
CA GLY A 459 13.86 27.84 -6.75
C GLY A 459 14.72 28.91 -7.42
N ALA A 460 15.97 28.60 -7.79
CA ALA A 460 16.84 29.58 -8.45
C ALA A 460 16.33 29.94 -9.85
N MET A 461 15.92 28.93 -10.63
CA MET A 461 15.30 29.15 -11.94
C MET A 461 14.01 29.97 -11.82
N ALA A 462 13.14 29.62 -10.88
CA ALA A 462 11.88 30.32 -10.65
C ALA A 462 12.09 31.78 -10.24
N MET A 463 13.02 32.04 -9.31
CA MET A 463 13.38 33.41 -8.90
C MET A 463 13.91 34.25 -10.06
N ALA A 464 14.71 33.66 -10.96
CA ALA A 464 15.20 34.38 -12.13
C ALA A 464 14.14 34.66 -13.19
N MET A 465 13.15 33.79 -13.34
CA MET A 465 11.98 34.09 -14.17
C MET A 465 11.15 35.24 -13.55
N CYS A 466 10.92 35.21 -12.23
CA CYS A 466 10.27 36.32 -11.51
C CYS A 466 11.06 37.63 -11.66
N TYR A 467 12.39 37.58 -11.63
CA TYR A 467 13.25 38.75 -11.84
C TYR A 467 12.99 39.39 -13.20
N VAL A 468 12.99 38.62 -14.29
CA VAL A 468 12.73 39.14 -15.65
C VAL A 468 11.35 39.80 -15.71
N ILE A 469 10.32 39.10 -15.24
CA ILE A 469 8.93 39.60 -15.21
C ILE A 469 8.81 40.92 -14.44
N VAL A 470 9.46 41.03 -13.27
CA VAL A 470 9.39 42.24 -12.43
C VAL A 470 10.27 43.36 -12.95
N LYS A 471 11.47 43.05 -13.47
CA LYS A 471 12.43 44.04 -13.98
C LYS A 471 11.91 44.76 -15.22
N GLU A 472 11.19 44.03 -16.06
CA GLU A 472 10.58 44.54 -17.30
C GLU A 472 9.10 44.95 -17.14
N GLU A 473 8.57 44.84 -15.92
CA GLU A 473 7.19 45.21 -15.58
C GLU A 473 6.12 44.49 -16.39
N LEU A 474 6.32 43.19 -16.66
CA LEU A 474 5.40 42.31 -17.40
C LEU A 474 4.25 41.75 -16.55
N TYR A 475 4.26 41.96 -15.24
CA TYR A 475 3.30 41.40 -14.30
C TYR A 475 1.91 42.08 -14.39
N ASP A 476 0.86 41.36 -13.99
CA ASP A 476 -0.51 41.87 -13.86
C ASP A 476 -0.58 42.84 -12.67
N ARG A 477 -0.55 44.14 -12.97
CA ARG A 477 -0.57 45.21 -11.97
C ARG A 477 -1.86 45.19 -11.15
N ASP A 478 -3.01 44.96 -11.79
CA ASP A 478 -4.30 44.95 -11.10
C ASP A 478 -4.37 43.81 -10.09
N PHE A 479 -3.88 42.62 -10.46
CA PHE A 479 -3.79 41.50 -9.52
C PHE A 479 -2.80 41.78 -8.40
N VAL A 480 -1.59 42.25 -8.72
CA VAL A 480 -0.55 42.53 -7.73
C VAL A 480 -1.03 43.57 -6.71
N ASP A 481 -1.59 44.69 -7.16
CA ASP A 481 -1.98 45.79 -6.27
C ASP A 481 -3.19 45.42 -5.40
N ASN A 482 -4.17 44.70 -5.95
CA ASN A 482 -5.43 44.45 -5.27
C ASN A 482 -5.49 43.10 -4.55
N TRP A 483 -4.76 42.08 -5.02
CA TRP A 483 -4.92 40.69 -4.59
C TRP A 483 -3.64 40.06 -4.04
N THR A 484 -2.59 40.85 -3.80
CA THR A 484 -1.36 40.38 -3.14
C THR A 484 -0.99 41.15 -1.87
N HIS A 485 -0.08 40.57 -1.11
CA HIS A 485 0.57 41.15 0.07
C HIS A 485 2.08 40.82 0.04
N GLY A 486 2.93 41.79 0.40
CA GLY A 486 4.39 41.61 0.46
C GLY A 486 5.14 41.74 -0.87
N PHE A 487 4.51 42.32 -1.91
CA PHE A 487 5.14 42.46 -3.23
C PHE A 487 6.34 43.41 -3.23
N ALA A 488 6.30 44.49 -2.43
CA ALA A 488 7.37 45.48 -2.40
C ALA A 488 8.69 44.88 -1.88
N GLU A 489 8.61 44.09 -0.83
CA GLU A 489 9.72 43.34 -0.23
C GLU A 489 10.24 42.27 -1.20
N PHE A 490 9.32 41.54 -1.84
CA PHE A 490 9.69 40.55 -2.85
C PHE A 490 10.41 41.18 -4.06
N LYS A 491 9.94 42.34 -4.53
CA LYS A 491 10.61 43.10 -5.59
C LYS A 491 12.03 43.51 -5.20
N LYS A 492 12.23 44.00 -3.98
CA LYS A 492 13.58 44.32 -3.45
C LYS A 492 14.50 43.11 -3.44
N ARG A 493 14.01 41.94 -2.99
CA ARG A 493 14.75 40.66 -3.03
C ARG A 493 15.15 40.27 -4.43
N LEU A 494 14.23 40.31 -5.39
CA LEU A 494 14.51 39.97 -6.79
C LEU A 494 15.60 40.88 -7.37
N LEU A 495 15.49 42.19 -7.15
CA LEU A 495 16.40 43.19 -7.69
C LEU A 495 17.75 43.26 -6.95
N GLY A 496 17.91 42.54 -5.84
CA GLY A 496 19.14 42.54 -5.03
C GLY A 496 19.30 43.79 -4.17
N GLU A 497 18.21 44.54 -3.93
CA GLU A 497 18.24 45.76 -3.11
C GLU A 497 18.36 45.46 -1.61
N GLU A 498 18.00 44.24 -1.20
CA GLU A 498 18.08 43.78 0.19
C GLU A 498 19.46 43.22 0.57
N ASP A 499 20.06 42.40 -0.31
CA ASP A 499 21.26 41.60 -0.02
C ASP A 499 22.42 41.82 -1.00
N GLY A 500 22.25 42.71 -1.99
CA GLY A 500 23.25 42.99 -3.04
C GLY A 500 23.28 41.95 -4.17
N ILE A 501 22.40 40.96 -4.18
CA ILE A 501 22.42 39.85 -5.15
C ILE A 501 21.15 39.91 -6.01
N ALA A 502 21.24 40.49 -7.20
CA ALA A 502 20.14 40.43 -8.15
C ALA A 502 19.93 38.98 -8.65
N ARG A 503 18.70 38.49 -8.58
CA ARG A 503 18.32 37.12 -8.97
C ARG A 503 18.22 36.98 -10.49
N THR A 504 19.27 37.36 -11.22
CA THR A 504 19.30 37.40 -12.69
C THR A 504 19.28 36.01 -13.35
N PRO A 505 18.93 35.89 -14.65
CA PRO A 505 19.09 34.64 -15.40
C PRO A 505 20.53 34.08 -15.38
N LYS A 506 21.55 34.94 -15.38
CA LYS A 506 22.95 34.51 -15.25
C LYS A 506 23.24 33.88 -13.88
N TRP A 507 22.77 34.52 -12.80
CA TRP A 507 22.88 34.00 -11.45
C TRP A 507 22.25 32.61 -11.32
N ALA A 508 21.03 32.43 -11.85
CA ALA A 508 20.36 31.14 -11.80
C ALA A 508 21.08 30.09 -12.65
N ALA A 509 21.61 30.45 -13.83
CA ALA A 509 22.31 29.54 -14.72
C ALA A 509 23.54 28.88 -14.06
N GLU A 510 24.28 29.65 -13.25
CA GLU A 510 25.43 29.15 -12.48
C GLU A 510 25.01 28.13 -11.39
N ILE A 511 23.81 28.28 -10.83
CA ILE A 511 23.28 27.43 -9.76
C ILE A 511 22.63 26.16 -10.32
N CYS A 512 21.68 26.31 -11.24
CA CYS A 512 20.81 25.23 -11.70
C CYS A 512 21.28 24.53 -12.97
N GLY A 513 22.25 25.13 -13.67
CA GLY A 513 22.80 24.60 -14.91
C GLY A 513 21.84 24.69 -16.11
N VAL A 514 20.82 25.54 -16.04
CA VAL A 514 19.93 25.88 -17.17
C VAL A 514 20.48 27.14 -17.85
N PRO A 515 20.63 27.18 -19.18
CA PRO A 515 21.15 28.37 -19.86
C PRO A 515 20.34 29.63 -19.55
N ALA A 516 21.01 30.76 -19.29
CA ALA A 516 20.37 32.04 -18.95
C ALA A 516 19.34 32.47 -20.01
N ALA A 517 19.68 32.34 -21.29
CA ALA A 517 18.77 32.65 -22.40
C ALA A 517 17.50 31.79 -22.41
N THR A 518 17.59 30.53 -21.94
CA THR A 518 16.40 29.67 -21.79
C THR A 518 15.52 30.16 -20.66
N ILE A 519 16.09 30.55 -19.52
CA ILE A 519 15.34 31.08 -18.36
C ILE A 519 14.61 32.37 -18.76
N GLU A 520 15.31 33.29 -19.42
CA GLU A 520 14.75 34.55 -19.91
C GLU A 520 13.61 34.31 -20.91
N ARG A 521 13.86 33.48 -21.94
CA ARG A 521 12.82 33.11 -22.92
C ARG A 521 11.58 32.52 -22.26
N LEU A 522 11.74 31.58 -21.33
CA LEU A 522 10.61 30.96 -20.64
C LEU A 522 9.84 31.96 -19.78
N ALA A 523 10.50 32.96 -19.20
CA ALA A 523 9.83 34.05 -18.48
C ALA A 523 8.93 34.88 -19.40
N HIS A 524 9.43 35.28 -20.57
CA HIS A 524 8.63 36.02 -21.56
C HIS A 524 7.49 35.17 -22.12
N GLU A 525 7.73 33.90 -22.46
CA GLU A 525 6.68 33.01 -22.98
C GLU A 525 5.58 32.76 -21.94
N PHE A 526 5.95 32.58 -20.67
CA PHE A 526 5.00 32.46 -19.57
C PHE A 526 4.17 33.74 -19.41
N ALA A 527 4.82 34.91 -19.43
CA ALA A 527 4.14 36.19 -19.32
C ALA A 527 3.19 36.46 -20.50
N ALA A 528 3.62 36.14 -21.73
CA ALA A 528 2.82 36.32 -22.93
C ALA A 528 1.60 35.40 -23.01
N ALA A 529 1.64 34.23 -22.37
CA ALA A 529 0.53 33.29 -22.31
C ALA A 529 -0.47 33.60 -21.18
N ALA A 530 -0.11 34.44 -20.22
CA ALA A 530 -0.98 34.80 -19.11
C ALA A 530 -2.27 35.49 -19.58
N PRO A 531 -3.42 35.27 -18.90
CA PRO A 531 -3.59 34.45 -17.70
C PRO A 531 -3.79 32.94 -17.99
N HIS A 532 -3.73 32.52 -19.25
CA HIS A 532 -3.88 31.11 -19.69
C HIS A 532 -2.58 30.31 -19.53
N ALA A 533 -1.87 30.54 -18.43
CA ALA A 533 -0.60 29.91 -18.11
C ALA A 533 -0.61 29.40 -16.67
N GLY A 534 0.13 28.31 -16.42
CA GLY A 534 0.25 27.75 -15.08
C GLY A 534 1.62 27.12 -14.83
N ALA A 535 2.22 27.48 -13.69
CA ALA A 535 3.42 26.84 -13.17
C ALA A 535 3.08 26.05 -11.90
N ASN A 536 3.56 24.83 -11.76
CA ASN A 536 3.34 24.06 -10.53
C ASN A 536 4.47 23.10 -10.20
N ALA A 537 4.57 22.76 -8.93
CA ALA A 537 5.48 21.76 -8.39
C ALA A 537 4.75 20.77 -7.48
N TRP A 538 5.33 19.59 -7.33
CA TRP A 538 4.85 18.59 -6.39
C TRP A 538 6.00 17.84 -5.72
N THR A 539 5.93 16.52 -5.57
CA THR A 539 6.93 15.73 -4.82
C THR A 539 8.33 15.75 -5.43
N GLY A 540 8.50 16.05 -6.72
CA GLY A 540 9.83 16.19 -7.35
C GLY A 540 10.64 17.30 -6.71
N VAL A 541 10.01 18.46 -6.53
CA VAL A 541 10.60 19.57 -5.76
C VAL A 541 10.52 19.22 -4.28
N ALA A 542 9.33 18.94 -3.73
CA ALA A 542 9.09 18.86 -2.29
C ALA A 542 9.89 17.80 -1.50
N GLN A 543 10.58 16.87 -2.15
CA GLN A 543 11.42 15.87 -1.47
C GLN A 543 12.92 16.13 -1.62
N ALA A 544 13.28 17.32 -2.11
CA ALA A 544 14.64 17.86 -2.10
C ALA A 544 14.83 18.84 -0.93
N PRO A 545 16.06 19.32 -0.72
CA PRO A 545 16.33 20.47 0.14
C PRO A 545 15.78 21.81 -0.42
N ASN A 546 15.68 22.85 0.43
CA ASN A 546 15.21 24.21 0.08
C ASN A 546 13.77 24.32 -0.52
N THR A 547 12.90 23.40 -0.16
CA THR A 547 11.65 23.16 -0.90
C THR A 547 10.51 24.10 -0.60
N VAL A 548 10.43 24.63 0.63
CA VAL A 548 9.42 25.63 0.97
C VAL A 548 9.63 26.89 0.12
N HIS A 549 10.84 27.45 0.14
CA HIS A 549 11.18 28.64 -0.65
C HIS A 549 11.09 28.40 -2.16
N ALA A 550 11.55 27.24 -2.65
CA ALA A 550 11.40 26.89 -4.07
C ALA A 550 9.92 26.84 -4.50
N THR A 551 9.05 26.27 -3.66
CA THR A 551 7.60 26.25 -3.98
C THR A 551 7.00 27.65 -3.95
N GLN A 552 7.39 28.49 -2.98
CA GLN A 552 6.95 29.89 -2.93
C GLN A 552 7.38 30.65 -4.20
N ALA A 553 8.62 30.45 -4.67
CA ALA A 553 9.13 31.10 -5.88
C ALA A 553 8.34 30.68 -7.12
N LEU A 554 7.98 29.40 -7.22
CA LEU A 554 7.14 28.89 -8.31
C LEU A 554 5.71 29.42 -8.25
N MET A 555 5.12 29.51 -7.06
CA MET A 555 3.79 30.10 -6.89
C MET A 555 3.80 31.61 -7.18
N SER A 556 4.92 32.29 -6.93
CA SER A 556 5.08 33.71 -7.23
C SER A 556 4.96 34.00 -8.73
N LEU A 557 5.38 33.08 -9.62
CA LEU A 557 5.15 33.22 -11.07
C LEU A 557 3.65 33.35 -11.40
N ASN A 558 2.83 32.47 -10.81
CA ASN A 558 1.38 32.51 -11.02
C ASN A 558 0.76 33.78 -10.41
N ALA A 559 1.25 34.22 -9.24
CA ALA A 559 0.79 35.43 -8.58
C ALA A 559 1.09 36.68 -9.41
N LEU A 560 2.33 36.84 -9.88
CA LEU A 560 2.74 37.98 -10.69
C LEU A 560 1.90 38.11 -11.96
N MET A 561 1.48 36.99 -12.55
CA MET A 561 0.73 36.99 -13.80
C MET A 561 -0.79 36.92 -13.64
N GLY A 562 -1.32 37.02 -12.41
CA GLY A 562 -2.76 36.93 -12.16
C GLY A 562 -3.40 35.59 -12.56
N CYS A 563 -2.59 34.53 -12.68
CA CYS A 563 -3.01 33.22 -13.17
C CYS A 563 -3.83 32.44 -12.13
N PHE A 564 -3.74 32.78 -10.85
CA PHE A 564 -4.48 32.07 -9.81
C PHE A 564 -5.99 32.15 -10.05
N ASP A 565 -6.60 30.98 -10.13
CA ASP A 565 -8.01 30.76 -10.41
C ASP A 565 -8.52 31.31 -11.76
N ALA A 566 -7.63 31.71 -12.66
CA ALA A 566 -7.98 32.06 -14.03
C ALA A 566 -8.16 30.81 -14.91
N PRO A 567 -8.91 30.88 -16.03
CA PRO A 567 -8.94 29.78 -17.00
C PRO A 567 -7.54 29.47 -17.52
N GLY A 568 -7.08 28.23 -17.34
CA GLY A 568 -5.72 27.82 -17.72
C GLY A 568 -4.68 27.93 -16.61
N GLY A 569 -5.02 28.56 -15.48
CA GLY A 569 -4.12 28.72 -14.34
C GLY A 569 -4.39 27.74 -13.19
N PRO A 570 -3.62 27.85 -12.09
CA PRO A 570 -3.82 27.03 -10.90
C PRO A 570 -5.13 27.36 -10.18
N SER A 571 -5.98 26.35 -9.96
CA SER A 571 -7.34 26.52 -9.41
C SER A 571 -7.36 26.84 -7.91
N LEU A 572 -8.32 27.67 -7.52
CA LEU A 572 -8.79 27.80 -6.14
C LEU A 572 -9.98 26.86 -5.92
N ILE A 573 -10.14 26.31 -4.71
CA ILE A 573 -11.09 25.21 -4.47
C ILE A 573 -12.06 25.54 -3.34
N ARG A 574 -13.31 25.08 -3.47
CA ARG A 574 -14.37 25.11 -2.45
C ARG A 574 -14.72 23.71 -1.98
N LYS A 575 -13.94 23.10 -1.10
CA LYS A 575 -14.20 21.72 -0.68
C LYS A 575 -15.35 21.70 0.34
N PHE A 576 -16.43 20.93 0.14
CA PHE A 576 -17.45 20.78 1.18
C PHE A 576 -16.89 20.11 2.45
N LYS A 577 -17.35 20.57 3.62
CA LYS A 577 -17.01 19.96 4.90
C LYS A 577 -18.03 18.88 5.24
N LEU A 578 -17.57 17.63 5.35
CA LEU A 578 -18.39 16.54 5.91
C LEU A 578 -18.68 16.81 7.39
N ALA A 579 -19.83 16.32 7.85
CA ALA A 579 -20.15 16.33 9.26
C ALA A 579 -19.26 15.34 10.04
N SER A 580 -19.29 15.48 11.36
CA SER A 580 -18.66 14.52 12.27
C SER A 580 -19.25 13.12 12.06
N ALA A 581 -18.42 12.08 12.24
CA ALA A 581 -18.89 10.69 12.29
C ALA A 581 -19.83 10.40 13.48
N TRP A 582 -19.90 11.30 14.45
CA TRP A 582 -20.86 11.28 15.55
C TRP A 582 -22.11 12.11 15.22
N ALA A 583 -23.28 11.57 15.56
CA ALA A 583 -24.52 12.33 15.63
C ALA A 583 -24.44 13.41 16.72
N ASP A 584 -25.36 14.37 16.70
CA ASP A 584 -25.30 15.53 17.60
C ASP A 584 -25.59 15.19 19.06
N ASP A 585 -26.32 14.09 19.30
CA ASP A 585 -26.67 13.51 20.60
C ASP A 585 -25.69 12.43 21.08
N GLN A 586 -24.73 12.02 20.25
CA GLN A 586 -23.74 11.01 20.61
C GLN A 586 -22.57 11.61 21.40
N PRO A 587 -22.09 10.91 22.45
CA PRO A 587 -20.96 11.39 23.24
C PRO A 587 -19.69 11.41 22.38
N LYS A 588 -18.90 12.47 22.53
CA LYS A 588 -17.63 12.65 21.80
C LYS A 588 -16.46 12.22 22.67
N PRO A 589 -15.45 11.54 22.10
CA PRO A 589 -14.30 11.08 22.84
C PRO A 589 -13.49 12.25 23.43
N PRO A 590 -12.89 12.07 24.62
CA PRO A 590 -12.05 13.09 25.22
C PRO A 590 -10.76 13.30 24.40
N ASN A 591 -10.13 14.45 24.60
CA ASN A 591 -8.79 14.72 24.11
C ASN A 591 -7.81 14.72 25.28
N ASN A 592 -7.17 13.58 25.50
CA ASN A 592 -6.21 13.37 26.58
C ASN A 592 -4.76 13.63 26.12
N ALA A 593 -4.54 14.01 24.86
CA ALA A 593 -3.20 14.16 24.32
C ALA A 593 -2.52 15.44 24.79
N ALA A 594 -1.26 15.33 25.21
CA ALA A 594 -0.42 16.47 25.50
C ALA A 594 -0.20 17.37 24.27
N LYS A 595 0.15 18.63 24.51
CA LYS A 595 0.39 19.60 23.42
C LYS A 595 1.78 19.47 22.80
N THR A 596 2.76 18.99 23.56
CA THR A 596 4.16 18.94 23.15
C THR A 596 4.42 17.69 22.30
N LYS A 597 5.06 17.86 21.15
CA LYS A 597 5.41 16.75 20.23
C LYS A 597 6.92 16.73 20.02
N LEU A 598 7.48 15.53 19.81
CA LEU A 598 8.91 15.38 19.51
C LEU A 598 9.25 15.97 18.14
N ASN A 599 10.45 16.53 18.02
CA ASN A 599 11.09 16.96 16.77
C ASN A 599 10.13 17.74 15.85
N GLN A 600 9.83 18.98 16.22
CA GLN A 600 9.01 19.89 15.40
C GLN A 600 9.88 20.70 14.42
N GLY A 601 9.30 21.16 13.31
CA GLY A 601 9.92 22.07 12.37
C GLY A 601 9.48 23.53 12.57
N HIS A 602 10.04 24.44 11.77
CA HIS A 602 9.74 25.86 11.83
C HIS A 602 8.28 26.15 11.48
N LEU A 603 7.70 25.48 10.48
CA LEU A 603 6.30 25.65 10.07
C LEU A 603 5.43 24.44 10.47
N TRP A 604 6.03 23.27 10.60
CA TRP A 604 5.32 22.04 10.95
C TRP A 604 5.45 21.70 12.45
N SER A 605 4.32 21.45 13.12
CA SER A 605 4.26 21.19 14.56
C SER A 605 4.01 19.72 14.95
N GLY A 606 4.01 18.78 14.01
CA GLY A 606 3.82 17.35 14.28
C GLY A 606 5.13 16.59 14.49
N TRP A 607 5.05 15.36 15.02
CA TRP A 607 6.22 14.48 15.15
C TRP A 607 6.84 14.13 13.79
N ILE A 608 8.18 14.23 13.69
CA ILE A 608 8.98 13.93 12.50
C ILE A 608 9.63 12.54 12.64
N PRO A 609 9.16 11.52 11.89
CA PRO A 609 9.68 10.15 12.00
C PRO A 609 11.11 9.94 11.53
N ALA A 610 11.71 10.88 10.80
CA ALA A 610 13.10 10.79 10.36
C ALA A 610 14.10 10.71 11.54
N TYR A 611 13.67 11.12 12.74
CA TYR A 611 14.42 11.08 14.00
C TYR A 611 14.00 9.92 14.92
N PHE A 612 13.21 8.98 14.43
CA PHE A 612 12.60 7.93 15.25
C PHE A 612 13.62 7.09 16.01
N GLU A 613 14.74 6.69 15.39
CA GLU A 613 15.80 5.93 16.07
C GLU A 613 16.32 6.69 17.29
N GLN A 614 16.60 7.99 17.14
CA GLN A 614 17.06 8.85 18.23
C GLN A 614 16.01 9.02 19.33
N ASP A 615 14.72 9.08 18.95
CA ASP A 615 13.62 9.16 19.92
C ASP A 615 13.52 7.88 20.75
N VAL A 616 13.71 6.71 20.12
CA VAL A 616 13.71 5.40 20.79
C VAL A 616 14.95 5.23 21.68
N GLU A 617 16.13 5.55 21.18
CA GLU A 617 17.39 5.45 21.96
C GLU A 617 17.39 6.36 23.19
N ALA A 618 16.75 7.52 23.10
CA ALA A 618 16.58 8.44 24.22
C ALA A 618 15.48 7.99 25.21
N GLY A 619 14.78 6.87 24.95
CA GLY A 619 13.65 6.41 25.75
C GLY A 619 12.40 7.30 25.66
N ARG A 620 12.35 8.24 24.69
CA ARG A 620 11.20 9.13 24.46
C ARG A 620 10.07 8.41 23.71
N LEU A 621 10.41 7.39 22.92
CA LEU A 621 9.45 6.48 22.32
C LEU A 621 9.80 5.04 22.71
N LYS A 622 8.80 4.29 23.16
CA LYS A 622 8.92 2.91 23.62
C LYS A 622 8.00 1.95 22.88
N ALA A 623 6.93 2.48 22.28
CA ALA A 623 6.05 1.68 21.45
C ALA A 623 5.57 2.41 20.19
N MET A 624 5.10 1.62 19.22
CA MET A 624 4.44 2.15 18.01
C MET A 624 3.20 1.34 17.65
N VAL A 625 2.09 2.05 17.41
CA VAL A 625 0.94 1.53 16.66
C VAL A 625 1.05 2.06 15.23
N CYS A 626 1.19 1.15 14.26
CA CYS A 626 1.34 1.46 12.85
C CYS A 626 0.13 0.97 12.06
N TYR A 627 -0.59 1.88 11.42
CA TYR A 627 -1.77 1.54 10.62
C TYR A 627 -1.62 2.02 9.17
N PHE A 628 -1.95 1.14 8.21
CA PHE A 628 -2.02 1.49 6.78
C PHE A 628 -0.71 2.10 6.25
N GLY A 629 0.44 1.63 6.73
CA GLY A 629 1.72 2.30 6.47
C GLY A 629 2.94 1.41 6.68
N ASN A 630 4.00 1.73 5.94
CA ASN A 630 5.29 1.02 5.97
C ASN A 630 6.45 2.03 6.21
N PRO A 631 6.50 2.68 7.38
CA PRO A 631 7.50 3.71 7.68
C PRO A 631 8.94 3.23 7.57
N VAL A 632 9.22 1.94 7.78
CA VAL A 632 10.57 1.35 7.59
C VAL A 632 11.07 1.62 6.19
N MET A 633 10.23 1.47 5.17
CA MET A 633 10.63 1.72 3.80
C MET A 633 10.57 3.18 3.38
N SER A 634 9.84 4.05 4.08
CA SER A 634 9.34 5.30 3.50
C SER A 634 9.58 6.58 4.31
N SER A 635 9.85 6.49 5.62
CA SER A 635 9.90 7.62 6.56
C SER A 635 11.28 8.25 6.79
N GLY A 636 12.26 7.96 5.94
CA GLY A 636 13.63 8.43 6.07
C GLY A 636 14.61 7.30 5.78
N SER A 637 15.73 7.27 6.50
CA SER A 637 16.71 6.17 6.41
C SER A 637 16.09 4.85 6.87
N GLU A 638 15.99 3.89 5.96
CA GLU A 638 15.46 2.55 6.29
C GLU A 638 16.27 1.88 7.41
N PRO A 639 17.63 1.82 7.34
CA PRO A 639 18.43 1.22 8.41
C PRO A 639 18.17 1.83 9.78
N ALA A 640 18.02 3.16 9.86
CA ALA A 640 17.71 3.84 11.12
C ALA A 640 16.32 3.49 11.63
N MET A 641 15.30 3.56 10.77
CA MET A 641 13.93 3.21 11.14
C MET A 641 13.82 1.74 11.59
N ARG A 642 14.50 0.82 10.91
CA ARG A 642 14.57 -0.60 11.29
C ARG A 642 15.19 -0.79 12.68
N ARG A 643 16.36 -0.20 12.94
CA ARG A 643 17.01 -0.29 14.26
C ARG A 643 16.17 0.32 15.37
N GLY A 644 15.45 1.42 15.08
CA GLY A 644 14.47 1.99 16.01
C GLY A 644 13.33 1.02 16.32
N MET A 645 12.78 0.36 15.30
CA MET A 645 11.69 -0.61 15.46
C MET A 645 12.13 -1.84 16.28
N GLU A 646 13.34 -2.35 16.04
CA GLU A 646 13.91 -3.50 16.75
C GLU A 646 14.18 -3.23 18.24
N LYS A 647 14.25 -1.96 18.65
CA LYS A 647 14.51 -1.53 20.04
C LYS A 647 13.23 -1.17 20.82
N LEU A 648 12.06 -1.18 20.19
CA LEU A 648 10.80 -0.88 20.89
C LEU A 648 10.51 -1.94 21.96
N GLU A 649 9.85 -1.53 23.04
CA GLU A 649 9.31 -2.42 24.08
C GLU A 649 8.01 -3.11 23.61
N PHE A 650 7.28 -2.48 22.68
CA PHE A 650 6.08 -3.04 22.06
C PHE A 650 5.75 -2.40 20.70
N SER A 651 5.16 -3.16 19.80
CA SER A 651 4.77 -2.67 18.49
C SER A 651 3.59 -3.45 17.90
N CYS A 652 2.67 -2.72 17.27
CA CYS A 652 1.48 -3.27 16.63
C CYS A 652 1.39 -2.76 15.18
N GLY A 653 1.15 -3.67 14.24
CA GLY A 653 0.94 -3.38 12.82
C GLY A 653 -0.49 -3.72 12.38
N ILE A 654 -1.16 -2.81 11.68
CA ILE A 654 -2.49 -3.01 11.12
C ILE A 654 -2.41 -2.77 9.61
N ASP A 655 -2.48 -3.85 8.83
CA ASP A 655 -2.28 -3.81 7.38
C ASP A 655 -3.00 -4.98 6.70
N CYS A 656 -3.11 -4.94 5.38
CA CYS A 656 -3.60 -6.07 4.57
C CYS A 656 -2.49 -7.11 4.31
N PHE A 657 -1.22 -6.72 4.42
CA PHE A 657 -0.07 -7.56 4.05
C PHE A 657 1.05 -7.53 5.09
N LEU A 658 1.95 -8.51 5.02
CA LEU A 658 3.25 -8.41 5.69
C LEU A 658 4.16 -7.46 4.91
N THR A 659 4.52 -6.36 5.57
CA THR A 659 5.40 -5.30 5.05
C THR A 659 6.70 -5.30 5.83
N ASN A 660 7.72 -4.60 5.35
CA ASN A 660 8.99 -4.45 6.07
C ASN A 660 8.81 -3.82 7.47
N THR A 661 7.72 -3.07 7.71
CA THR A 661 7.35 -2.62 9.07
C THR A 661 6.65 -3.71 9.87
N THR A 662 5.59 -4.35 9.34
CA THR A 662 4.79 -5.27 10.15
C THR A 662 5.55 -6.52 10.54
N VAL A 663 6.53 -6.95 9.74
CA VAL A 663 7.41 -8.09 10.09
C VAL A 663 8.29 -7.81 11.29
N LEU A 664 8.46 -6.55 11.69
CA LEU A 664 9.14 -6.14 12.92
C LEU A 664 8.18 -6.04 14.11
N CYS A 665 6.86 -6.03 13.89
CA CYS A 665 5.87 -5.87 14.96
C CYS A 665 5.72 -7.11 15.86
N ASP A 666 5.27 -6.89 17.09
CA ASP A 666 4.92 -7.96 18.04
C ASP A 666 3.54 -8.55 17.76
N VAL A 667 2.59 -7.69 17.37
CA VAL A 667 1.22 -8.08 17.00
C VAL A 667 0.86 -7.50 15.65
N ILE A 668 0.18 -8.31 14.82
CA ILE A 668 -0.31 -7.89 13.50
C ILE A 668 -1.81 -8.17 13.40
N LEU A 669 -2.58 -7.18 12.95
CA LEU A 669 -4.02 -7.28 12.73
C LEU A 669 -4.36 -7.16 11.23
N PRO A 670 -5.16 -8.07 10.65
CA PRO A 670 -5.55 -8.01 9.25
C PRO A 670 -6.64 -6.96 9.00
N ASP A 671 -6.33 -5.96 8.18
CA ASP A 671 -7.29 -4.96 7.68
C ASP A 671 -8.01 -5.43 6.40
N CYS A 672 -9.18 -4.86 6.15
CA CYS A 672 -9.92 -5.01 4.91
C CYS A 672 -9.24 -4.25 3.76
N THR A 673 -9.22 -4.79 2.54
CA THR A 673 -8.92 -3.95 1.38
C THR A 673 -10.06 -2.97 1.12
N TYR A 674 -9.83 -1.94 0.32
CA TYR A 674 -10.88 -0.94 0.05
C TYR A 674 -12.12 -1.49 -0.67
N LEU A 675 -12.02 -2.67 -1.30
CA LEU A 675 -13.15 -3.33 -1.95
C LEU A 675 -14.04 -4.10 -0.95
N GLU A 676 -13.64 -4.14 0.31
CA GLU A 676 -14.33 -4.87 1.40
C GLU A 676 -14.84 -3.94 2.50
N GLN A 677 -14.59 -2.63 2.40
CA GLN A 677 -15.03 -1.65 3.39
C GLN A 677 -15.51 -0.36 2.73
N SER A 678 -16.43 0.35 3.38
CA SER A 678 -17.05 1.55 2.82
C SER A 678 -16.52 2.85 3.44
N ARG A 679 -16.46 3.93 2.67
CA ARG A 679 -16.10 5.28 3.15
C ARG A 679 -16.72 6.38 2.31
N VAL A 680 -17.07 7.49 2.96
CA VAL A 680 -17.49 8.72 2.28
C VAL A 680 -16.32 9.70 2.23
N VAL A 681 -16.10 10.31 1.06
CA VAL A 681 -15.03 11.28 0.86
C VAL A 681 -15.60 12.51 0.15
N ALA A 682 -15.55 13.67 0.82
CA ALA A 682 -15.59 14.95 0.12
C ALA A 682 -14.24 15.17 -0.55
N ASP A 683 -14.22 15.45 -1.86
CA ASP A 683 -13.02 15.66 -2.64
C ASP A 683 -13.24 16.71 -3.74
N TRP A 684 -12.21 16.98 -4.54
CA TRP A 684 -12.23 18.01 -5.57
C TRP A 684 -11.17 17.78 -6.64
N MET A 685 -11.40 18.28 -7.85
CA MET A 685 -10.36 18.46 -8.88
C MET A 685 -10.43 19.86 -9.46
N TYR A 686 -11.46 20.13 -10.26
CA TYR A 686 -11.85 21.48 -10.68
C TYR A 686 -13.26 21.81 -10.18
N GLU A 687 -14.11 20.78 -10.15
CA GLU A 687 -15.37 20.72 -9.41
C GLU A 687 -15.15 20.22 -7.97
N SER A 688 -16.13 20.48 -7.11
CA SER A 688 -16.23 19.89 -5.78
C SER A 688 -17.30 18.81 -5.76
N PHE A 689 -17.05 17.72 -5.04
CA PHE A 689 -17.95 16.57 -5.03
C PHE A 689 -17.83 15.75 -3.75
N ILE A 690 -18.86 14.93 -3.51
CA ILE A 690 -18.87 13.89 -2.48
C ILE A 690 -18.90 12.54 -3.20
N SER A 691 -18.09 11.61 -2.74
CA SER A 691 -17.96 10.26 -3.32
C SER A 691 -18.13 9.19 -2.25
N LEU A 692 -18.59 8.03 -2.67
CA LEU A 692 -18.66 6.82 -1.86
C LEU A 692 -17.67 5.78 -2.44
N GLY A 693 -16.69 5.42 -1.62
CA GLY A 693 -16.05 4.12 -1.75
C GLY A 693 -17.01 3.09 -1.13
N GLN A 694 -17.72 2.35 -1.96
CA GLN A 694 -18.68 1.33 -1.54
C GLN A 694 -17.99 -0.04 -1.50
N LYS A 695 -18.26 -0.84 -0.46
CA LYS A 695 -17.82 -2.25 -0.41
C LYS A 695 -18.42 -3.05 -1.57
N ALA A 696 -17.60 -3.84 -2.25
CA ALA A 696 -18.01 -4.67 -3.39
C ALA A 696 -18.28 -6.13 -2.98
N ILE A 697 -17.48 -6.65 -2.06
CA ILE A 697 -17.60 -7.99 -1.45
C ILE A 697 -17.55 -7.86 0.08
N GLU A 698 -17.96 -8.92 0.78
CA GLU A 698 -17.73 -9.00 2.23
C GLU A 698 -16.24 -9.23 2.53
N PRO A 699 -15.76 -8.84 3.72
CA PRO A 699 -14.40 -9.11 4.17
C PRO A 699 -14.01 -10.59 4.00
N MET A 700 -12.88 -10.85 3.38
CA MET A 700 -12.33 -12.20 3.26
C MET A 700 -11.60 -12.60 4.54
N TYR A 701 -11.57 -13.92 4.79
CA TYR A 701 -10.92 -14.53 5.95
C TYR A 701 -11.46 -13.94 7.26
N GLN A 702 -10.56 -13.55 8.17
CA GLN A 702 -10.90 -12.87 9.41
C GLN A 702 -10.51 -11.39 9.37
N SER A 703 -10.39 -10.77 8.21
CA SER A 703 -10.12 -9.33 8.12
C SER A 703 -11.28 -8.51 8.70
N ARG A 704 -10.95 -7.38 9.36
CA ARG A 704 -11.94 -6.46 9.92
C ARG A 704 -11.72 -5.07 9.36
N THR A 705 -12.78 -4.27 9.29
CA THR A 705 -12.68 -2.88 8.82
C THR A 705 -12.01 -2.00 9.86
N VAL A 706 -11.43 -0.88 9.42
CA VAL A 706 -10.78 0.08 10.34
C VAL A 706 -11.70 0.55 11.46
N VAL A 707 -13.00 0.71 11.19
CA VAL A 707 -13.99 1.12 12.20
C VAL A 707 -14.17 0.01 13.25
N GLN A 708 -14.27 -1.25 12.82
CA GLN A 708 -14.37 -2.39 13.74
C GLN A 708 -13.12 -2.53 14.62
N ILE A 709 -11.93 -2.44 14.02
CA ILE A 709 -10.65 -2.61 14.73
C ILE A 709 -10.49 -1.53 15.81
N PHE A 710 -10.66 -0.26 15.45
CA PHE A 710 -10.42 0.83 16.38
C PHE A 710 -11.55 1.00 17.40
N SER A 711 -12.81 0.70 17.07
CA SER A 711 -13.89 0.68 18.07
C SER A 711 -13.68 -0.43 19.11
N ASP A 712 -13.23 -1.63 18.71
CA ASP A 712 -12.85 -2.69 19.66
C ASP A 712 -11.67 -2.26 20.55
N LEU A 713 -10.66 -1.61 19.98
CA LEU A 713 -9.55 -1.06 20.76
C LEU A 713 -10.05 -0.02 21.77
N ALA A 714 -10.95 0.88 21.36
CA ALA A 714 -11.53 1.90 22.24
C ALA A 714 -12.31 1.26 23.40
N ASN A 715 -13.13 0.25 23.12
CA ASN A 715 -13.86 -0.52 24.13
C ASN A 715 -12.90 -1.09 25.17
N ARG A 716 -11.84 -1.75 24.71
CA ARG A 716 -10.85 -2.38 25.59
C ARG A 716 -10.05 -1.35 26.38
N LEU A 717 -9.76 -0.18 25.83
CA LEU A 717 -9.10 0.93 26.52
C LEU A 717 -10.00 1.67 27.53
N GLY A 718 -11.31 1.37 27.57
CA GLY A 718 -12.27 2.00 28.48
C GLY A 718 -12.95 3.24 27.91
N TYR A 719 -12.89 3.45 26.59
CA TYR A 719 -13.51 4.58 25.89
C TYR A 719 -14.72 4.18 25.04
N GLY A 720 -15.23 2.96 25.22
CA GLY A 720 -16.25 2.37 24.34
C GLY A 720 -17.54 3.17 24.18
N GLU A 721 -17.97 3.85 25.25
CA GLU A 721 -19.18 4.71 25.22
C GLU A 721 -19.10 5.82 24.16
N PHE A 722 -17.89 6.26 23.82
CA PHE A 722 -17.63 7.31 22.82
C PHE A 722 -17.60 6.79 21.39
N PHE A 723 -17.78 5.49 21.14
CA PHE A 723 -17.78 4.90 19.80
C PHE A 723 -19.05 4.05 19.59
N PRO A 724 -20.25 4.68 19.64
CA PRO A 724 -21.52 3.96 19.84
C PRO A 724 -22.15 3.38 18.57
N TRP A 725 -21.49 3.48 17.41
CA TRP A 725 -22.09 3.12 16.12
C TRP A 725 -22.44 1.64 16.07
N GLN A 726 -23.69 1.34 15.73
CA GLN A 726 -24.18 -0.04 15.61
C GLN A 726 -23.83 -0.67 14.25
N SER A 727 -23.47 0.18 13.27
CA SER A 727 -23.04 -0.27 11.94
C SER A 727 -22.14 0.77 11.28
N GLU A 728 -21.35 0.34 10.29
CA GLU A 728 -20.60 1.26 9.42
C GLU A 728 -21.52 2.21 8.66
N GLU A 729 -22.72 1.78 8.28
CA GLU A 729 -23.67 2.67 7.60
C GLU A 729 -24.11 3.84 8.47
N GLU A 730 -24.32 3.61 9.77
CA GLU A 730 -24.62 4.69 10.72
C GLU A 730 -23.48 5.70 10.78
N TYR A 731 -22.23 5.23 10.88
CA TYR A 731 -21.02 6.04 10.83
C TYR A 731 -20.97 6.91 9.54
N LEU A 732 -21.28 6.33 8.38
CA LEU A 732 -21.29 7.06 7.09
C LEU A 732 -22.46 8.04 6.98
N ARG A 733 -23.66 7.67 7.45
CA ARG A 733 -24.84 8.55 7.47
C ARG A 733 -24.59 9.77 8.36
N ASN A 734 -23.93 9.59 9.49
CA ASN A 734 -23.54 10.70 10.36
C ASN A 734 -22.65 11.71 9.64
N GLN A 735 -21.67 11.24 8.85
CA GLN A 735 -20.79 12.12 8.05
C GLN A 735 -21.53 12.87 6.93
N LEU A 736 -22.58 12.24 6.38
CA LEU A 736 -23.46 12.82 5.36
C LEU A 736 -24.59 13.69 5.95
N ARG A 737 -24.65 13.87 7.26
CA ARG A 737 -25.62 14.77 7.88
C ARG A 737 -25.45 16.18 7.30
N ASN A 738 -26.58 16.83 7.03
CA ASN A 738 -26.67 18.17 6.43
C ASN A 738 -26.12 18.26 4.98
N GLN A 739 -25.90 17.13 4.31
CA GLN A 739 -25.53 17.12 2.90
C GLN A 739 -26.77 17.02 2.00
N LYS A 740 -26.64 17.48 0.75
CA LYS A 740 -27.72 17.44 -0.27
C LYS A 740 -27.97 16.04 -0.84
N VAL A 741 -27.13 15.06 -0.49
CA VAL A 741 -27.13 13.72 -1.04
C VAL A 741 -27.24 12.69 0.08
N SER A 742 -28.05 11.66 -0.13
CA SER A 742 -28.18 10.54 0.81
C SER A 742 -27.15 9.44 0.57
N LEU A 743 -26.92 8.58 1.56
CA LEU A 743 -26.08 7.39 1.38
C LEU A 743 -26.65 6.47 0.28
N GLU A 744 -27.98 6.32 0.20
CA GLU A 744 -28.61 5.46 -0.81
C GLU A 744 -28.43 6.00 -2.23
N GLU A 745 -28.55 7.32 -2.40
CA GLU A 745 -28.27 7.96 -3.67
C GLU A 745 -26.81 7.75 -4.08
N LEU A 746 -25.86 7.92 -3.15
CA LEU A 746 -24.45 7.65 -3.43
C LEU A 746 -24.15 6.17 -3.73
N LYS A 747 -24.86 5.20 -3.13
CA LYS A 747 -24.72 3.78 -3.50
C LYS A 747 -25.12 3.54 -4.96
N GLN A 748 -26.12 4.29 -5.46
CA GLN A 748 -26.62 4.19 -6.83
C GLN A 748 -25.80 4.99 -7.85
N THR A 749 -25.20 6.12 -7.47
CA THR A 749 -24.47 7.01 -8.39
C THR A 749 -22.95 6.89 -8.28
N GLY A 750 -22.43 6.53 -7.10
CA GLY A 750 -21.02 6.54 -6.73
C GLY A 750 -20.54 7.90 -6.24
N PHE A 751 -21.00 9.00 -6.84
CA PHE A 751 -20.60 10.36 -6.51
C PHE A 751 -21.75 11.37 -6.72
N TYR A 752 -21.59 12.56 -6.16
CA TYR A 752 -22.47 13.72 -6.32
C TYR A 752 -21.61 14.98 -6.45
N VAL A 753 -21.72 15.67 -7.59
CA VAL A 753 -21.06 16.97 -7.80
C VAL A 753 -21.81 18.03 -7.02
N THR A 754 -21.16 18.64 -6.05
CA THR A 754 -21.77 19.64 -5.19
C THR A 754 -21.71 21.03 -5.82
N ASP A 755 -20.59 21.34 -6.48
CA ASP A 755 -20.35 22.62 -7.15
C ASP A 755 -19.63 22.39 -8.47
N PRO A 756 -20.10 23.02 -9.57
CA PRO A 756 -19.37 23.01 -10.83
C PRO A 756 -18.08 23.85 -10.73
N GLN A 757 -17.22 23.67 -11.73
CA GLN A 757 -16.03 24.49 -11.91
C GLN A 757 -16.43 25.95 -12.20
N GLU A 758 -15.80 26.88 -11.49
CA GLU A 758 -15.90 28.32 -11.70
C GLU A 758 -14.49 28.94 -11.62
N PHE A 759 -14.32 30.11 -12.22
CA PHE A 759 -13.05 30.86 -12.27
C PHE A 759 -13.18 32.20 -11.56
N TYR A 760 -12.04 32.80 -11.21
CA TYR A 760 -11.93 34.07 -10.51
C TYR A 760 -12.77 34.14 -9.24
N LYS A 761 -12.90 33.01 -8.54
CA LYS A 761 -13.76 32.87 -7.38
C LYS A 761 -13.35 33.81 -6.25
N TYR A 762 -12.06 34.12 -6.15
CA TYR A 762 -11.56 35.12 -5.19
C TYR A 762 -12.20 36.51 -5.37
N LYS A 763 -12.55 36.91 -6.62
CA LYS A 763 -13.26 38.17 -6.87
C LYS A 763 -14.68 38.11 -6.33
N ALA A 764 -15.37 36.99 -6.55
CA ALA A 764 -16.72 36.77 -6.05
C ALA A 764 -16.77 36.67 -4.52
N TRP A 765 -15.74 36.10 -3.89
CA TRP A 765 -15.65 35.95 -2.44
C TRP A 765 -15.10 37.20 -1.74
N GLY A 766 -14.51 38.12 -2.49
CA GLY A 766 -13.72 39.23 -1.92
C GLY A 766 -12.43 38.76 -1.23
N SER A 767 -12.02 37.50 -1.42
CA SER A 767 -10.88 36.88 -0.75
C SER A 767 -10.42 35.60 -1.46
N VAL A 768 -9.13 35.26 -1.38
CA VAL A 768 -8.64 33.91 -1.75
C VAL A 768 -9.09 32.82 -0.76
N ASN A 769 -9.64 33.21 0.40
CA ASN A 769 -10.24 32.27 1.34
C ASN A 769 -11.64 31.88 0.87
N PRO A 770 -12.01 30.58 0.91
CA PRO A 770 -13.36 30.17 0.55
C PRO A 770 -14.40 30.70 1.55
N PRO A 771 -15.66 30.87 1.13
CA PRO A 771 -16.73 31.34 2.00
C PRO A 771 -17.05 30.34 3.13
N ALA A 772 -17.75 30.81 4.16
CA ALA A 772 -18.15 29.99 5.29
C ALA A 772 -18.94 28.75 4.85
N GLY A 773 -18.73 27.62 5.55
CA GLY A 773 -19.32 26.32 5.23
C GLY A 773 -18.47 25.45 4.30
N TYR A 774 -17.54 26.05 3.56
CA TYR A 774 -16.53 25.31 2.81
C TYR A 774 -15.28 25.08 3.65
N GLY A 775 -14.71 23.89 3.49
CA GLY A 775 -13.37 23.57 3.94
C GLY A 775 -12.33 24.19 3.02
N SER A 776 -11.22 24.56 3.64
CA SER A 776 -10.01 24.99 2.96
C SER A 776 -8.84 24.12 3.40
N SER A 777 -7.82 24.03 2.55
CA SER A 777 -6.57 23.38 2.93
C SER A 777 -5.71 24.27 3.83
N GLY A 778 -5.96 25.59 3.81
CA GLY A 778 -5.32 26.58 4.68
C GLY A 778 -6.10 27.89 4.75
N SER A 779 -5.45 28.97 5.16
CA SER A 779 -6.10 30.26 5.35
C SER A 779 -5.07 31.38 5.24
N SER A 780 -5.28 32.29 4.31
CA SER A 780 -4.51 33.53 4.18
C SER A 780 -5.04 34.56 5.18
N ALA A 781 -4.16 35.10 6.01
CA ALA A 781 -4.51 36.09 7.03
C ALA A 781 -5.00 37.41 6.41
N SER A 782 -4.42 37.82 5.28
CA SER A 782 -4.81 39.04 4.56
C SER A 782 -6.01 38.86 3.65
N GLY A 783 -6.45 37.60 3.44
CA GLY A 783 -7.43 37.26 2.42
C GLY A 783 -6.92 37.43 0.97
N LYS A 784 -5.61 37.69 0.79
CA LYS A 784 -4.91 37.87 -0.49
C LYS A 784 -3.80 36.83 -0.66
N TYR A 785 -3.19 36.73 -1.84
CA TYR A 785 -1.96 35.95 -1.98
C TYR A 785 -0.80 36.65 -1.24
N ALA A 786 -0.07 35.94 -0.38
CA ALA A 786 1.07 36.50 0.34
C ALA A 786 2.40 36.04 -0.28
N PHE A 787 3.21 36.99 -0.77
CA PHE A 787 4.59 36.69 -1.15
C PHE A 787 5.43 36.37 0.09
N ILE A 788 5.20 37.09 1.19
CA ILE A 788 5.80 36.82 2.49
C ILE A 788 4.93 35.79 3.22
N ASN A 789 5.52 34.67 3.63
CA ASN A 789 4.80 33.67 4.42
C ASN A 789 4.47 34.23 5.81
N PRO A 790 3.18 34.43 6.15
CA PRO A 790 2.80 35.10 7.39
C PRO A 790 3.20 34.30 8.64
N VAL A 791 3.21 32.97 8.57
CA VAL A 791 3.61 32.14 9.72
C VAL A 791 5.13 32.18 9.93
N ALA A 792 5.90 32.35 8.86
CA ALA A 792 7.35 32.57 9.00
C ALA A 792 7.61 33.94 9.65
N GLU A 793 6.91 34.98 9.20
CA GLU A 793 7.00 36.33 9.74
C GLU A 793 6.62 36.39 11.23
N GLU A 794 5.50 35.77 11.63
CA GLU A 794 5.07 35.64 13.03
C GLU A 794 6.14 34.98 13.92
N LYS A 795 6.97 34.11 13.34
CA LYS A 795 8.05 33.40 14.03
C LYS A 795 9.41 34.10 13.91
N GLY A 796 9.49 35.27 13.30
CA GLY A 796 10.74 36.00 13.07
C GLY A 796 11.69 35.29 12.10
N LEU A 797 11.15 34.51 11.16
CA LEU A 797 11.89 33.79 10.13
C LEU A 797 11.72 34.50 8.78
N ASP A 798 12.72 34.39 7.90
CA ASP A 798 12.61 34.90 6.52
C ASP A 798 11.50 34.16 5.74
N GLY A 799 10.38 34.85 5.53
CA GLY A 799 9.20 34.34 4.85
C GLY A 799 9.19 34.55 3.34
N LEU A 800 10.18 35.24 2.76
CA LEU A 800 10.19 35.55 1.33
C LEU A 800 10.55 34.32 0.48
N PRO A 801 10.08 34.28 -0.79
CA PRO A 801 10.52 33.30 -1.76
C PRO A 801 12.01 33.51 -2.10
N ASP A 802 12.77 32.42 -2.17
CA ASP A 802 14.19 32.47 -2.55
C ASP A 802 14.79 31.12 -2.96
N TYR A 803 16.06 31.14 -3.38
CA TYR A 803 16.94 29.98 -3.36
C TYR A 803 17.92 30.08 -2.18
N LYS A 804 17.90 29.10 -1.28
CA LYS A 804 18.88 28.94 -0.21
C LYS A 804 19.68 27.67 -0.44
N SER A 805 21.00 27.77 -0.30
CA SER A 805 21.88 26.61 -0.44
C SER A 805 21.54 25.61 0.67
N PRO A 806 21.26 24.34 0.34
CA PRO A 806 20.93 23.36 1.37
C PRO A 806 22.11 22.97 2.25
N TYR A 807 23.33 23.31 1.82
CA TYR A 807 24.56 22.96 2.52
C TYR A 807 24.86 23.87 3.72
N GLU A 808 24.15 25.01 3.85
CA GLU A 808 24.20 25.82 5.07
C GLU A 808 23.61 25.06 6.26
N ASP A 809 22.48 24.39 6.05
CA ASP A 809 21.79 23.61 7.08
C ASP A 809 22.25 22.15 7.14
N TRP A 810 22.63 21.58 5.99
CA TRP A 810 23.01 20.18 5.84
C TRP A 810 24.29 20.01 5.03
N PRO A 811 25.45 20.43 5.56
CA PRO A 811 26.74 20.29 4.87
C PRO A 811 27.04 18.83 4.50
N GLN A 812 26.55 17.86 5.27
CA GLN A 812 26.71 16.43 5.00
C GLN A 812 26.02 15.96 3.70
N LEU A 813 25.06 16.72 3.15
CA LEU A 813 24.41 16.41 1.87
C LEU A 813 25.20 16.90 0.66
N GLN A 814 26.25 17.71 0.86
CA GLN A 814 27.08 18.23 -0.21
C GLN A 814 27.88 17.10 -0.88
N SER A 815 27.74 17.00 -2.21
CA SER A 815 28.57 16.11 -3.03
C SER A 815 30.04 16.53 -2.98
N ASP A 816 30.93 15.56 -2.99
CA ASP A 816 32.38 15.71 -2.89
C ASP A 816 33.08 14.74 -3.87
N ASP A 817 34.41 14.72 -3.88
CA ASP A 817 35.18 13.87 -4.79
C ASP A 817 34.95 12.36 -4.54
N GLU A 818 34.56 11.98 -3.31
CA GLU A 818 34.27 10.59 -2.95
C GLU A 818 32.85 10.18 -3.38
N PHE A 819 31.87 11.08 -3.22
CA PHE A 819 30.45 10.89 -3.57
C PHE A 819 29.96 11.99 -4.53
N PRO A 820 30.41 11.96 -5.81
CA PRO A 820 30.21 13.07 -6.74
C PRO A 820 28.81 13.12 -7.38
N MET A 821 27.99 12.07 -7.23
CA MET A 821 26.69 11.96 -7.90
C MET A 821 25.53 12.16 -6.93
N LEU A 822 24.43 12.73 -7.42
CA LEU A 822 23.18 12.83 -6.66
C LEU A 822 22.21 11.75 -7.10
N LEU A 823 21.73 10.92 -6.18
CA LEU A 823 20.66 9.96 -6.39
C LEU A 823 19.33 10.56 -5.94
N GLY A 824 18.32 10.47 -6.79
CA GLY A 824 16.92 10.72 -6.42
C GLY A 824 16.02 9.59 -6.90
N TYR A 825 15.00 9.23 -6.11
CA TYR A 825 14.05 8.20 -6.55
C TYR A 825 12.87 8.82 -7.31
N PHE A 826 12.19 8.02 -8.15
CA PHE A 826 10.96 8.40 -8.84
C PHE A 826 9.87 7.33 -8.70
N ARG A 827 8.67 7.60 -9.20
CA ARG A 827 7.54 6.66 -9.18
C ARG A 827 7.23 6.18 -10.60
N VAL A 828 6.78 4.94 -10.70
CA VAL A 828 6.33 4.29 -11.94
C VAL A 828 4.81 4.18 -11.94
N LEU A 829 4.20 4.04 -13.13
CA LEU A 829 2.74 4.03 -13.26
C LEU A 829 2.11 2.79 -12.61
N GLU A 830 2.83 1.68 -12.68
CA GLU A 830 2.45 0.32 -12.27
C GLU A 830 2.29 0.21 -10.76
N HIS A 831 3.10 0.94 -9.99
CA HIS A 831 3.16 0.78 -8.54
C HIS A 831 2.82 2.05 -7.80
N GLU A 832 1.94 1.93 -6.80
CA GLU A 832 1.75 2.95 -5.79
C GLU A 832 2.61 2.65 -4.56
N HIS A 833 3.50 3.58 -4.22
CA HIS A 833 4.32 3.55 -3.00
C HIS A 833 4.90 2.16 -2.71
N THR A 834 4.42 1.47 -1.67
CA THR A 834 4.79 0.09 -1.30
C THR A 834 3.56 -0.83 -1.24
N SER A 835 2.38 -0.40 -1.70
CA SER A 835 1.08 -1.07 -1.42
C SER A 835 0.58 -2.00 -2.52
N THR A 836 1.27 -2.04 -3.66
CA THR A 836 0.82 -2.75 -4.88
C THR A 836 1.76 -3.88 -5.30
N TYR A 837 2.77 -4.19 -4.49
CA TYR A 837 3.77 -5.23 -4.78
C TYR A 837 3.25 -6.65 -4.53
N ALA A 838 2.08 -6.78 -3.88
CA ALA A 838 1.35 -8.05 -3.78
C ALA A 838 0.48 -8.34 -5.02
N ASN A 839 0.39 -7.40 -5.97
CA ASN A 839 -0.41 -7.52 -7.18
C ASN A 839 0.42 -8.08 -8.33
N VAL A 840 0.25 -9.38 -8.61
CA VAL A 840 1.06 -10.08 -9.63
C VAL A 840 0.92 -9.50 -11.03
N ALA A 841 -0.26 -8.96 -11.41
CA ALA A 841 -0.44 -8.36 -12.74
C ALA A 841 0.36 -7.07 -12.92
N LEU A 842 0.55 -6.30 -11.84
CA LEU A 842 1.40 -5.10 -11.86
C LEU A 842 2.89 -5.49 -11.81
N MET A 843 3.25 -6.49 -11.00
CA MET A 843 4.63 -7.00 -10.93
C MET A 843 5.11 -7.59 -12.27
N LYS A 844 4.22 -8.25 -13.04
CA LYS A 844 4.55 -8.71 -14.40
C LYS A 844 4.91 -7.56 -15.36
N GLN A 845 4.39 -6.35 -15.14
CA GLN A 845 4.70 -5.18 -15.95
C GLN A 845 5.98 -4.47 -15.49
N SER A 846 6.20 -4.35 -14.17
CA SER A 846 7.35 -3.63 -13.61
C SER A 846 7.86 -4.24 -12.30
N GLY A 847 8.39 -5.47 -12.33
CA GLY A 847 8.81 -6.19 -11.12
C GLY A 847 10.21 -5.89 -10.58
N THR A 848 10.93 -4.89 -11.10
CA THR A 848 12.29 -4.53 -10.64
C THR A 848 12.57 -3.03 -10.84
N ASN A 849 13.59 -2.49 -10.17
CA ASN A 849 14.02 -1.09 -10.29
C ASN A 849 15.52 -0.92 -10.59
N PRO A 850 15.95 -1.00 -11.86
CA PRO A 850 17.33 -0.69 -12.21
C PRO A 850 17.67 0.79 -11.90
N VAL A 851 18.94 1.08 -11.63
CA VAL A 851 19.44 2.44 -11.46
C VAL A 851 19.75 3.06 -12.82
N TRP A 852 19.18 4.22 -13.10
CA TRP A 852 19.39 4.97 -14.31
C TRP A 852 20.70 5.75 -14.19
N ILE A 853 21.56 5.61 -15.19
CA ILE A 853 22.86 6.27 -15.27
C ILE A 853 22.95 6.99 -16.62
N ASN A 854 23.39 8.25 -16.62
CA ASN A 854 23.59 8.97 -17.86
C ASN A 854 24.65 8.26 -18.73
N PHE A 855 24.42 8.19 -20.04
CA PHE A 855 25.34 7.55 -20.99
C PHE A 855 26.79 8.04 -20.89
N VAL A 856 27.00 9.36 -20.73
CA VAL A 856 28.34 9.96 -20.63
C VAL A 856 29.02 9.56 -19.32
N ASP A 857 28.28 9.59 -18.21
CA ASP A 857 28.81 9.16 -16.91
C ASP A 857 29.13 7.66 -16.91
N ALA A 858 28.23 6.83 -17.44
CA ALA A 858 28.42 5.39 -17.55
C ALA A 858 29.67 5.05 -18.39
N LYS A 859 29.86 5.72 -19.53
CA LYS A 859 31.06 5.57 -20.37
C LYS A 859 32.33 5.98 -19.63
N ARG A 860 32.31 7.08 -18.88
CA ARG A 860 33.45 7.52 -18.05
C ARG A 860 33.79 6.49 -16.96
N LEU A 861 32.77 5.84 -16.40
CA LEU A 861 32.89 4.86 -15.31
C LEU A 861 33.09 3.41 -15.78
N GLY A 862 33.09 3.14 -17.09
CA GLY A 862 33.22 1.78 -17.64
C GLY A 862 32.01 0.88 -17.37
N ILE A 863 30.82 1.46 -17.20
CA ILE A 863 29.57 0.75 -16.90
C ILE A 863 28.75 0.60 -18.18
N GLY A 864 28.39 -0.64 -18.52
CA GLY A 864 27.46 -0.99 -19.60
C GLY A 864 26.00 -1.12 -19.12
N ASP A 865 25.07 -1.16 -20.07
CA ASP A 865 23.67 -1.43 -19.77
C ASP A 865 23.49 -2.87 -19.25
N GLY A 866 22.72 -3.05 -18.18
CA GLY A 866 22.49 -4.34 -17.54
C GLY A 866 23.62 -4.82 -16.61
N ASP A 867 24.76 -4.12 -16.56
CA ASP A 867 25.84 -4.43 -15.61
C ASP A 867 25.32 -4.37 -14.17
N GLN A 868 25.85 -5.25 -13.32
CA GLN A 868 25.69 -5.10 -11.88
C GLN A 868 26.56 -3.94 -11.41
N VAL A 869 25.96 -3.06 -10.62
CA VAL A 869 26.64 -1.91 -10.04
C VAL A 869 26.42 -1.85 -8.54
N GLU A 870 27.43 -1.33 -7.85
CA GLU A 870 27.36 -0.98 -6.45
C GLU A 870 27.15 0.53 -6.32
N ILE A 871 26.08 0.92 -5.62
CA ILE A 871 25.76 2.31 -5.32
C ILE A 871 26.04 2.51 -3.84
N SER A 872 26.98 3.39 -3.53
CA SER A 872 27.38 3.71 -2.15
C SER A 872 27.05 5.16 -1.82
N SER A 873 26.52 5.39 -0.63
CA SER A 873 26.52 6.69 0.05
C SER A 873 27.45 6.61 1.26
N PRO A 874 27.71 7.71 2.01
CA PRO A 874 28.47 7.64 3.26
C PRO A 874 27.85 6.71 4.31
N TRP A 875 26.57 6.33 4.14
CA TRP A 875 25.79 5.65 5.16
C TRP A 875 25.50 4.19 4.83
N ALA A 876 25.45 3.81 3.55
CA ALA A 876 25.14 2.46 3.15
C ALA A 876 25.58 2.15 1.71
N VAL A 877 25.48 0.88 1.36
CA VAL A 877 25.77 0.34 0.03
C VAL A 877 24.63 -0.56 -0.41
N VAL A 878 24.23 -0.45 -1.68
CA VAL A 878 23.23 -1.31 -2.32
C VAL A 878 23.72 -1.78 -3.68
N ARG A 879 23.16 -2.90 -4.16
CA ARG A 879 23.42 -3.41 -5.52
C ARG A 879 22.19 -3.26 -6.39
N ALA A 880 22.41 -2.91 -7.65
CA ALA A 880 21.35 -2.78 -8.64
C ALA A 880 21.89 -3.10 -10.04
N LYS A 881 20.99 -3.37 -10.99
CA LYS A 881 21.34 -3.37 -12.41
C LYS A 881 21.40 -1.93 -12.93
N ALA A 882 22.39 -1.61 -13.74
CA ALA A 882 22.47 -0.35 -14.45
C ALA A 882 21.49 -0.31 -15.63
N LYS A 883 20.80 0.82 -15.78
CA LYS A 883 20.10 1.24 -17.00
C LYS A 883 20.81 2.45 -17.57
N VAL A 884 21.59 2.27 -18.62
CA VAL A 884 22.36 3.34 -19.25
C VAL A 884 21.46 4.09 -20.24
N THR A 885 21.27 5.40 -20.04
CA THR A 885 20.30 6.19 -20.83
C THR A 885 20.72 7.65 -21.02
N TRP A 886 20.16 8.31 -22.04
CA TRP A 886 20.23 9.76 -22.23
C TRP A 886 19.13 10.52 -21.47
N ASP A 887 18.13 9.80 -20.94
CA ASP A 887 16.93 10.35 -20.31
C ASP A 887 17.14 10.78 -18.84
N ILE A 888 18.38 11.10 -18.46
CA ILE A 888 18.75 11.57 -17.13
C ILE A 888 19.93 12.53 -17.22
N ARG A 889 19.94 13.58 -16.39
CA ARG A 889 21.02 14.56 -16.32
C ARG A 889 22.36 13.90 -15.93
N GLN A 890 23.47 14.39 -16.50
CA GLN A 890 24.82 14.03 -16.04
C GLN A 890 25.02 14.38 -14.56
N GLY A 891 25.76 13.54 -13.84
CA GLY A 891 25.99 13.63 -12.39
C GLY A 891 24.79 13.24 -11.53
N VAL A 892 23.71 12.74 -12.14
CA VAL A 892 22.49 12.33 -11.43
C VAL A 892 22.21 10.85 -11.69
N LEU A 893 21.88 10.14 -10.62
CA LEU A 893 21.37 8.77 -10.64
C LEU A 893 19.88 8.79 -10.30
N ALA A 894 19.12 7.83 -10.80
CA ALA A 894 17.72 7.68 -10.39
C ALA A 894 17.23 6.24 -10.40
N ALA A 895 16.37 5.86 -9.45
CA ALA A 895 15.73 4.55 -9.43
C ALA A 895 14.26 4.68 -9.01
N ALA A 896 13.40 3.75 -9.46
CA ALA A 896 12.02 3.71 -9.00
C ALA A 896 11.98 3.35 -7.51
N GLY A 897 11.23 4.10 -6.70
CA GLY A 897 11.12 3.85 -5.26
C GLY A 897 9.90 3.02 -4.89
N GLY A 898 9.99 2.31 -3.76
CA GLY A 898 8.92 1.43 -3.26
C GLY A 898 9.25 -0.05 -3.29
N PHE A 899 10.29 -0.43 -4.04
CA PHE A 899 10.87 -1.76 -4.09
C PHE A 899 11.74 -2.07 -2.87
N GLY A 900 12.12 -3.33 -2.72
CA GLY A 900 12.91 -3.83 -1.59
C GLY A 900 12.04 -4.48 -0.51
N GLY A 901 10.88 -5.00 -0.88
CA GLY A 901 10.06 -5.81 0.01
C GLY A 901 10.77 -7.09 0.46
N LEU A 902 10.69 -7.41 1.75
CA LEU A 902 11.30 -8.63 2.33
C LEU A 902 10.39 -9.87 2.24
N PHE A 903 9.10 -9.66 1.98
CA PHE A 903 8.04 -10.66 1.91
C PHE A 903 7.17 -10.41 0.68
N GLY A 904 6.24 -11.31 0.38
CA GLY A 904 5.42 -11.24 -0.82
C GLY A 904 6.22 -11.59 -2.08
N LEU A 905 5.76 -11.10 -3.23
CA LEU A 905 6.35 -11.41 -4.53
C LEU A 905 7.85 -11.08 -4.64
N GLU A 906 8.33 -10.01 -3.99
CA GLU A 906 9.76 -9.64 -4.01
C GLU A 906 10.64 -10.52 -3.08
N GLY A 907 10.04 -11.06 -2.01
CA GLY A 907 10.75 -11.86 -1.01
C GLY A 907 10.67 -13.37 -1.25
N ASP A 908 9.81 -13.81 -2.18
CA ASP A 908 9.51 -15.21 -2.41
C ASP A 908 10.46 -15.84 -3.43
N PRO A 909 11.20 -16.92 -3.07
CA PRO A 909 12.17 -17.55 -3.95
C PRO A 909 11.54 -18.19 -5.20
N LYS A 910 10.22 -18.38 -5.24
CA LYS A 910 9.50 -18.82 -6.44
C LYS A 910 9.46 -17.76 -7.54
N TYR A 911 9.72 -16.48 -7.22
CA TYR A 911 9.70 -15.36 -8.16
C TYR A 911 11.01 -14.56 -8.15
N PRO A 912 12.18 -15.18 -8.43
CA PRO A 912 13.49 -14.55 -8.29
C PRO A 912 13.75 -13.39 -9.27
N HIS A 913 12.92 -13.25 -10.30
CA HIS A 913 12.96 -12.13 -11.24
C HIS A 913 12.26 -10.87 -10.71
N TYR A 914 11.43 -10.99 -9.68
CA TYR A 914 10.88 -9.87 -8.94
C TYR A 914 11.83 -9.51 -7.81
N HIS A 915 12.70 -8.54 -8.06
CA HIS A 915 13.67 -8.09 -7.08
C HIS A 915 14.04 -6.65 -7.34
N GLY A 916 14.03 -5.83 -6.31
CA GLY A 916 14.52 -4.46 -6.35
C GLY A 916 15.20 -4.06 -5.05
N PHE A 917 15.64 -2.81 -4.99
CA PHE A 917 16.27 -2.25 -3.79
C PHE A 917 15.52 -1.00 -3.32
N ASN A 918 15.53 -0.76 -2.02
CA ASN A 918 14.99 0.48 -1.48
C ASN A 918 16.05 1.58 -1.50
N THR A 919 15.80 2.67 -2.22
CA THR A 919 16.69 3.83 -2.28
C THR A 919 16.91 4.47 -0.90
N ASN A 920 15.95 4.32 0.00
CA ASN A 920 16.01 4.88 1.34
C ASN A 920 17.04 4.18 2.25
N VAL A 921 17.62 3.05 1.83
CA VAL A 921 18.79 2.45 2.47
C VAL A 921 19.99 3.40 2.44
N LEU A 922 20.13 4.17 1.36
CA LEU A 922 21.24 5.09 1.14
C LEU A 922 21.07 6.44 1.83
N LEU A 923 19.96 6.70 2.52
CA LEU A 923 19.68 8.00 3.15
C LEU A 923 20.46 8.19 4.46
N PRO A 924 20.85 9.44 4.77
CA PRO A 924 21.37 9.78 6.09
C PRO A 924 20.33 9.50 7.18
N PRO A 925 20.75 8.96 8.34
CA PRO A 925 19.90 8.91 9.51
C PRO A 925 19.67 10.33 10.07
N ASN A 926 18.53 10.56 10.72
CA ASN A 926 18.25 11.77 11.51
C ASN A 926 18.39 13.10 10.72
N VAL A 927 17.95 13.12 9.45
CA VAL A 927 17.94 14.34 8.61
C VAL A 927 16.56 14.59 8.04
N ALA A 928 16.03 15.79 8.27
CA ALA A 928 14.79 16.28 7.67
C ALA A 928 14.83 17.80 7.46
N CYS A 929 13.98 18.29 6.57
CA CYS A 929 13.77 19.70 6.30
C CYS A 929 13.37 20.43 7.59
N LYS A 930 14.15 21.42 8.04
CA LYS A 930 13.88 22.16 9.29
C LYS A 930 12.56 22.92 9.24
N TRP A 931 12.06 23.23 8.05
CA TRP A 931 10.80 23.93 7.87
C TRP A 931 9.58 23.03 7.97
N SER A 932 9.62 21.90 7.25
CA SER A 932 8.46 21.05 7.02
C SER A 932 8.54 19.68 7.68
N GLY A 933 9.72 19.22 8.10
CA GLY A 933 10.01 17.88 8.58
C GLY A 933 10.17 16.79 7.52
N THR A 934 10.31 17.18 6.26
CA THR A 934 10.44 16.23 5.14
C THR A 934 11.87 15.73 4.96
N PRO A 935 12.12 14.40 4.97
CA PRO A 935 13.45 13.87 4.67
C PRO A 935 13.84 14.15 3.20
N PRO A 936 15.14 14.31 2.88
CA PRO A 936 15.63 14.66 1.54
C PRO A 936 15.64 13.43 0.60
N LEU A 937 14.48 12.80 0.40
CA LEU A 937 14.33 11.51 -0.30
C LEU A 937 14.84 11.55 -1.76
N LYS A 938 14.89 12.72 -2.39
CA LYS A 938 15.34 12.89 -3.78
C LYS A 938 16.70 13.59 -3.91
N TYR A 939 17.50 13.58 -2.83
CA TYR A 939 18.77 14.27 -2.76
C TYR A 939 19.77 13.52 -1.89
N ILE A 940 20.37 12.47 -2.45
CA ILE A 940 21.31 11.60 -1.75
C ILE A 940 22.66 11.68 -2.45
N LYS A 941 23.73 12.08 -1.75
CA LYS A 941 25.08 12.01 -2.34
C LYS A 941 25.55 10.57 -2.42
N THR A 942 26.08 10.20 -3.57
CA THR A 942 26.40 8.81 -3.92
C THR A 942 27.60 8.71 -4.85
N ARG A 943 28.15 7.50 -4.89
CA ARG A 943 29.10 7.00 -5.89
C ARG A 943 28.54 5.73 -6.49
N VAL A 944 28.78 5.49 -7.78
CA VAL A 944 28.44 4.24 -8.45
C VAL A 944 29.69 3.65 -9.10
N VAL A 945 29.89 2.35 -8.92
CA VAL A 945 30.98 1.58 -9.52
C VAL A 945 30.45 0.27 -10.10
N LYS A 946 31.14 -0.29 -11.09
CA LYS A 946 30.85 -1.63 -11.59
C LYS A 946 31.20 -2.66 -10.51
N ALA A 947 30.24 -3.54 -10.20
CA ALA A 947 30.35 -4.54 -9.11
C ALA A 947 31.22 -5.74 -9.49
#